data_AF-A0A0T7C082-F1
#
_entry.id   AF-A0A0T7C082-F1
#
_cell.length_a   1.000
_cell.length_b   1.000
_cell.length_c   1.000
_cell.angle_alpha   90.00
_cell.angle_beta   90.00
_cell.angle_gamma   90.00
#
_symmetry.space_group_name_H-M   'P 1'
#
loop_
_entity.id
_entity.type
_entity.pdbx_description
1 polymer ?
#
loop_
_entity_poly.entity_id
_entity_poly.type
_entity_poly.pdbx_seq_one_letter_code
_entity_poly.pdbx_strand_id
1 'polypeptide(L)'
;MRWKFQAKQKLAIFLLLVTVLAVVCFYPRQKQIILPDKNYWIHAQQSFNQPQYYPLNQQINPKLYQPVGNWVGRLILPQPSELTDGQDWVWMEVEYAPDSRLIGKIARLEWQNIPPTQAYLQAVTRDINFLPSTFASQKLGIIHPERLNQVRQVGALRSLAGARPYDDVIVSLDNPQEKQGKDGEPILQITTEPLLVTGRFYGLVKILQTVENSPEYFHTQHYNPISRGFDGELEVIHIPQQVMDTRKFFPSIVKGIEKSQVGEKGWYIYGAKDGKGIFTVQGIVPRSLLQLTGEGREIGMDALLYYLRSENWRKTPEKKGKISKIAIQHTAQSPWKLGDTAIILHLFGGIGGEKAESQGVIATVTGHFSFGVAKVIHDPFTQELKFAIQYYQVYAHNPNGIIAGKHSWVDYMGNLQWGWLSTRGISDVVVKLDAVTEDYDFNGIKLSALREFLRQLEVTMARYRVGDGTGSAIVTPATSCIQDSSQALFTTIQTVKQQVEANSEITQWLDSHPNHPQTLRFRQLASLGSDLEGLLTPLGIVRADWQSNNGIIAGTGIGKTFQDRSIWAGLTSWRTMMPRQAEDELATLFFRHGADLWFLRSNQVGGWQDGILPIAPTPLLGRITFPGTQISFVSVLINRFLAAIAIPQGKDWQIAGITLLVYGAIAIPLGSYFGFLRWRIWQTHWFNYILVTLQIFVLTAWGEELFFRVLILPYPREFVHGSVWLMWAGFSLGLFVIYHPINAKTLFKAGYPLFFQPLFLILASMLGIACTVAYYLTASLWAIALIHGIVLQVWLFFLDGKAKISTEP
;
A
#
# COMPACT_ATOMS: atom_id res chain seq x y z
N MET A 1 -45.16 31.07 -6.17
CA MET A 1 -44.06 31.25 -7.16
C MET A 1 -42.66 31.23 -6.55
N ARG A 2 -42.41 31.84 -5.38
CA ARG A 2 -41.09 31.87 -4.69
C ARG A 2 -40.51 30.48 -4.29
N TRP A 3 -41.35 29.50 -4.00
CA TRP A 3 -40.92 28.15 -3.60
C TRP A 3 -40.25 27.34 -4.74
N LYS A 4 -40.72 27.51 -5.98
CA LYS A 4 -40.09 26.91 -7.18
C LYS A 4 -38.70 27.50 -7.47
N PHE A 5 -38.42 28.72 -6.99
CA PHE A 5 -37.15 29.40 -7.23
C PHE A 5 -36.02 28.90 -6.30
N GLN A 6 -36.35 28.63 -5.03
CA GLN A 6 -35.39 28.09 -4.05
C GLN A 6 -35.04 26.62 -4.31
N ALA A 7 -36.00 25.81 -4.76
CA ALA A 7 -35.75 24.43 -5.17
C ALA A 7 -34.82 24.36 -6.40
N LYS A 8 -34.99 25.29 -7.35
CA LYS A 8 -34.11 25.41 -8.53
C LYS A 8 -32.68 25.82 -8.17
N GLN A 9 -32.49 26.72 -7.21
CA GLN A 9 -31.15 27.12 -6.76
C GLN A 9 -30.42 26.00 -6.03
N LYS A 10 -31.10 25.25 -5.16
CA LYS A 10 -30.49 24.09 -4.47
C LYS A 10 -30.15 22.95 -5.45
N LEU A 11 -31.02 22.69 -6.42
CA LEU A 11 -30.77 21.73 -7.50
C LEU A 11 -29.59 22.17 -8.39
N ALA A 12 -29.47 23.47 -8.67
CA ALA A 12 -28.38 24.02 -9.47
C ALA A 12 -27.01 23.88 -8.77
N ILE A 13 -26.94 24.12 -7.46
CA ILE A 13 -25.71 23.92 -6.67
C ILE A 13 -25.32 22.44 -6.62
N PHE A 14 -26.30 21.55 -6.44
CA PHE A 14 -26.07 20.10 -6.47
C PHE A 14 -25.57 19.63 -7.85
N LEU A 15 -26.21 20.07 -8.94
CA LEU A 15 -25.77 19.78 -10.31
C LEU A 15 -24.38 20.37 -10.60
N LEU A 16 -24.06 21.56 -10.11
CA LEU A 16 -22.73 22.16 -10.24
C LEU A 16 -21.67 21.28 -9.55
N LEU A 17 -21.92 20.82 -8.32
CA LEU A 17 -21.01 19.94 -7.59
C LEU A 17 -20.83 18.60 -8.32
N VAL A 18 -21.90 18.00 -8.83
CA VAL A 18 -21.84 16.76 -9.63
C VAL A 18 -21.11 16.97 -10.94
N THR A 19 -21.28 18.13 -11.59
CA THR A 19 -20.61 18.46 -12.86
C THR A 19 -19.14 18.76 -12.65
N VAL A 20 -18.76 19.44 -11.57
CA VAL A 20 -17.34 19.63 -11.19
C VAL A 20 -16.70 18.27 -10.87
N LEU A 21 -17.40 17.39 -10.14
CA LEU A 21 -16.94 16.03 -9.88
C LEU A 21 -16.78 15.24 -11.18
N ALA A 22 -17.74 15.35 -12.10
CA ALA A 22 -17.69 14.70 -13.42
C ALA A 22 -16.55 15.28 -14.28
N VAL A 23 -16.37 16.59 -14.34
CA VAL A 23 -15.27 17.23 -15.08
C VAL A 23 -13.92 16.84 -14.50
N VAL A 24 -13.78 16.70 -13.18
CA VAL A 24 -12.56 16.17 -12.54
C VAL A 24 -12.33 14.69 -12.89
N CYS A 25 -13.39 13.89 -12.94
CA CYS A 25 -13.33 12.47 -13.30
C CYS A 25 -13.10 12.23 -14.81
N PHE A 26 -13.53 13.15 -15.67
CA PHE A 26 -13.56 13.00 -17.13
C PHE A 26 -12.72 14.03 -17.91
N TYR A 27 -11.92 14.87 -17.23
CA TYR A 27 -11.05 15.84 -17.91
C TYR A 27 -10.10 15.07 -18.85
N PRO A 28 -10.01 15.45 -20.13
CA PRO A 28 -9.18 14.74 -21.09
C PRO A 28 -7.72 14.79 -20.62
N ARG A 29 -7.17 13.61 -20.36
CA ARG A 29 -5.76 13.43 -20.02
C ARG A 29 -4.94 13.98 -21.18
N GLN A 30 -4.04 14.91 -20.88
CA GLN A 30 -3.02 15.34 -21.83
C GLN A 30 -2.22 14.09 -22.19
N LYS A 31 -2.39 13.60 -23.43
CA LYS A 31 -1.61 12.47 -23.94
C LYS A 31 -0.16 12.89 -23.96
N GLN A 32 0.62 12.24 -23.10
CA GLN A 32 2.05 12.39 -23.05
C GLN A 32 2.61 11.98 -24.41
N ILE A 33 3.30 12.90 -25.09
CA ILE A 33 4.16 12.57 -26.22
C ILE A 33 5.43 12.01 -25.60
N ILE A 34 5.43 10.71 -25.30
CA ILE A 34 6.64 9.97 -24.93
C ILE A 34 7.34 9.64 -26.25
N LEU A 35 8.58 10.10 -26.39
CA LEU A 35 9.45 9.74 -27.51
C LEU A 35 9.70 8.22 -27.47
N PRO A 36 9.80 7.54 -28.64
CA PRO A 36 9.79 6.08 -28.76
C PRO A 36 11.00 5.32 -28.17
N ASP A 37 12.00 6.01 -27.61
CA ASP A 37 13.13 5.35 -26.95
C ASP A 37 12.74 4.93 -25.53
N LYS A 38 12.83 3.65 -25.22
CA LYS A 38 12.27 3.07 -23.98
C LYS A 38 13.38 2.90 -22.93
N ASN A 39 13.20 3.40 -21.71
CA ASN A 39 14.26 3.51 -20.67
C ASN A 39 15.09 2.22 -20.51
N TYR A 40 14.43 1.07 -20.38
CA TYR A 40 15.11 -0.22 -20.27
C TYR A 40 16.15 -0.44 -21.39
N TRP A 41 15.83 -0.13 -22.64
CA TRP A 41 16.73 -0.37 -23.78
C TRP A 41 17.93 0.58 -23.79
N ILE A 42 17.71 1.84 -23.41
CA ILE A 42 18.79 2.84 -23.26
C ILE A 42 19.86 2.30 -22.28
N HIS A 43 19.41 1.72 -21.17
CA HIS A 43 20.31 1.13 -20.19
C HIS A 43 20.88 -0.22 -20.60
N ALA A 44 20.09 -1.10 -21.21
CA ALA A 44 20.53 -2.44 -21.64
C ALA A 44 21.64 -2.39 -22.72
N GLN A 45 21.76 -1.29 -23.46
CA GLN A 45 22.84 -1.05 -24.41
C GLN A 45 24.20 -0.84 -23.75
N GLN A 46 24.24 -0.46 -22.46
CA GLN A 46 25.50 -0.26 -21.75
C GLN A 46 26.13 -1.62 -21.44
N SER A 47 27.40 -1.81 -21.80
CA SER A 47 28.09 -3.09 -21.64
C SER A 47 28.04 -3.58 -20.19
N PHE A 48 28.29 -2.72 -19.21
CA PHE A 48 28.26 -3.07 -17.78
C PHE A 48 26.88 -3.46 -17.23
N ASN A 49 25.80 -3.24 -17.99
CA ASN A 49 24.46 -3.73 -17.64
C ASN A 49 24.14 -5.09 -18.30
N GLN A 50 25.06 -5.63 -19.10
CA GLN A 50 24.88 -6.90 -19.80
C GLN A 50 25.59 -8.04 -19.03
N PRO A 51 24.94 -9.20 -18.82
CA PRO A 51 25.55 -10.31 -18.08
C PRO A 51 26.91 -10.76 -18.63
N GLN A 52 27.08 -10.77 -19.96
CA GLN A 52 28.34 -11.15 -20.62
C GLN A 52 29.54 -10.24 -20.31
N TYR A 53 29.33 -9.07 -19.73
CA TYR A 53 30.42 -8.20 -19.27
C TYR A 53 31.21 -8.78 -18.11
N TYR A 54 30.60 -9.71 -17.36
CA TYR A 54 31.16 -10.30 -16.15
C TYR A 54 31.57 -11.75 -16.42
N PRO A 55 32.88 -12.07 -16.51
CA PRO A 55 33.32 -13.44 -16.74
C PRO A 55 32.80 -14.40 -15.66
N LEU A 56 32.49 -15.66 -15.99
CA LEU A 56 31.98 -16.61 -14.99
C LEU A 56 33.10 -17.13 -14.07
N ASN A 57 34.27 -17.42 -14.64
CA ASN A 57 35.43 -17.83 -13.90
C ASN A 57 36.18 -16.59 -13.35
N GLN A 58 35.97 -16.27 -12.08
CA GLN A 58 36.61 -15.14 -11.40
C GLN A 58 37.31 -15.60 -10.12
N GLN A 59 38.48 -15.02 -9.86
CA GLN A 59 39.12 -15.12 -8.54
C GLN A 59 38.69 -13.93 -7.67
N ILE A 60 37.91 -14.22 -6.63
CA ILE A 60 37.42 -13.26 -5.65
C ILE A 60 38.03 -13.59 -4.29
N ASN A 61 38.51 -12.57 -3.57
CA ASN A 61 39.02 -12.74 -2.21
C ASN A 61 37.82 -12.91 -1.25
N PRO A 62 37.60 -14.11 -0.65
CA PRO A 62 36.44 -14.35 0.21
C PRO A 62 36.51 -13.57 1.54
N LYS A 63 37.66 -12.97 1.87
CA LYS A 63 37.77 -12.06 3.02
C LYS A 63 37.16 -10.68 2.74
N LEU A 64 37.13 -10.26 1.47
CA LEU A 64 36.63 -8.94 1.05
C LEU A 64 35.21 -8.99 0.51
N TYR A 65 34.85 -10.09 -0.14
CA TYR A 65 33.60 -10.26 -0.84
C TYR A 65 32.90 -11.55 -0.45
N GLN A 66 31.57 -11.51 -0.43
CA GLN A 66 30.69 -12.63 -0.15
C GLN A 66 29.76 -12.86 -1.34
N PRO A 67 29.34 -14.10 -1.63
CA PRO A 67 28.32 -14.34 -2.64
C PRO A 67 26.98 -13.76 -2.19
N VAL A 68 26.17 -13.24 -3.14
CA VAL A 68 24.85 -12.67 -2.80
C VAL A 68 23.83 -13.72 -2.35
N GLY A 69 24.07 -14.98 -2.67
CA GLY A 69 23.30 -16.14 -2.23
C GLY A 69 24.05 -17.45 -2.51
N ASN A 70 23.58 -18.56 -1.94
CA ASN A 70 24.24 -19.87 -2.11
C ASN A 70 24.23 -20.33 -3.57
N TRP A 71 23.15 -20.00 -4.30
CA TRP A 71 22.97 -20.28 -5.71
C TRP A 71 22.57 -18.99 -6.40
N VAL A 72 23.33 -18.57 -7.40
CA VAL A 72 23.06 -17.38 -8.20
C VAL A 72 23.16 -17.76 -9.66
N GLY A 73 22.25 -17.26 -10.48
CA GLY A 73 22.31 -17.52 -11.90
C GLY A 73 21.33 -16.72 -12.73
N ARG A 74 21.60 -16.72 -14.02
CA ARG A 74 20.82 -16.02 -15.03
C ARG A 74 19.78 -16.95 -15.61
N LEU A 75 18.53 -16.52 -15.57
CA LEU A 75 17.43 -17.26 -16.19
C LEU A 75 17.46 -17.06 -17.70
N ILE A 76 17.29 -18.17 -18.42
CA ILE A 76 17.21 -18.22 -19.88
C ILE A 76 15.87 -18.84 -20.24
N LEU A 77 15.07 -18.11 -21.02
CA LEU A 77 13.79 -18.60 -21.47
C LEU A 77 13.99 -19.71 -22.53
N PRO A 78 13.46 -20.93 -22.32
CA PRO A 78 13.58 -22.01 -23.30
C PRO A 78 12.80 -21.68 -24.58
N GLN A 79 13.28 -22.19 -25.70
CA GLN A 79 12.61 -22.07 -26.98
C GLN A 79 11.36 -22.94 -27.02
N PRO A 80 10.33 -22.56 -27.80
CA PRO A 80 9.11 -23.37 -27.93
C PRO A 80 9.35 -24.82 -28.34
N SER A 81 10.39 -25.10 -29.13
CA SER A 81 10.77 -26.46 -29.56
C SER A 81 11.32 -27.34 -28.43
N GLU A 82 11.80 -26.74 -27.34
CA GLU A 82 12.35 -27.46 -26.18
C GLU A 82 11.25 -27.86 -25.19
N LEU A 83 10.11 -27.15 -25.18
CA LEU A 83 8.99 -27.30 -24.25
C LEU A 83 8.04 -28.45 -24.65
N THR A 84 8.56 -29.66 -24.77
CA THR A 84 7.79 -30.84 -25.24
C THR A 84 7.11 -31.64 -24.12
N ASP A 85 7.53 -31.46 -22.87
CA ASP A 85 7.06 -32.23 -21.70
C ASP A 85 5.83 -31.61 -21.00
N GLY A 86 5.41 -30.42 -21.43
CA GLY A 86 4.26 -29.70 -20.87
C GLY A 86 4.48 -29.16 -19.45
N GLN A 87 5.72 -29.14 -18.95
CA GLN A 87 6.04 -28.67 -17.61
C GLN A 87 6.47 -27.19 -17.61
N ASP A 88 6.38 -26.54 -16.44
CA ASP A 88 6.95 -25.20 -16.25
C ASP A 88 8.39 -25.30 -15.76
N TRP A 89 9.34 -24.96 -16.63
CA TRP A 89 10.76 -24.94 -16.33
C TRP A 89 11.46 -23.87 -17.18
N VAL A 90 12.67 -23.49 -16.76
CA VAL A 90 13.55 -22.59 -17.51
C VAL A 90 15.00 -23.08 -17.45
N TRP A 91 15.84 -22.61 -18.37
CA TRP A 91 17.27 -22.80 -18.24
C TRP A 91 17.84 -21.78 -17.24
N MET A 92 18.87 -22.17 -16.51
CA MET A 92 19.62 -21.29 -15.62
C MET A 92 21.11 -21.45 -15.89
N GLU A 93 21.77 -20.37 -16.31
CA GLU A 93 23.23 -20.31 -16.33
C GLU A 93 23.70 -20.09 -14.90
N VAL A 94 24.36 -21.11 -14.34
CA VAL A 94 24.83 -21.07 -12.95
C VAL A 94 26.02 -20.14 -12.87
N GLU A 95 25.82 -18.99 -12.22
CA GLU A 95 26.83 -17.96 -12.06
C GLU A 95 27.64 -18.15 -10.78
N TYR A 96 27.00 -18.68 -9.73
CA TYR A 96 27.63 -19.09 -8.48
C TYR A 96 26.86 -20.27 -7.88
N ALA A 97 27.59 -21.24 -7.34
CA ALA A 97 27.05 -22.38 -6.62
C ALA A 97 28.07 -22.88 -5.59
N PRO A 98 27.65 -23.65 -4.56
CA PRO A 98 28.57 -24.23 -3.59
C PRO A 98 29.55 -25.22 -4.24
N ASP A 99 29.10 -25.97 -5.25
CA ASP A 99 29.98 -26.77 -6.10
C ASP A 99 30.49 -25.93 -7.28
N SER A 100 31.77 -25.58 -7.23
CA SER A 100 32.42 -24.77 -8.27
C SER A 100 32.43 -25.41 -9.65
N ARG A 101 32.22 -26.74 -9.76
CA ARG A 101 32.15 -27.45 -11.06
C ARG A 101 30.89 -27.12 -11.86
N LEU A 102 29.86 -26.61 -11.18
CA LEU A 102 28.59 -26.22 -11.81
C LEU A 102 28.62 -24.78 -12.34
N ILE A 103 29.58 -23.96 -11.91
CA ILE A 103 29.72 -22.57 -12.39
C ILE A 103 29.98 -22.58 -13.90
N GLY A 104 29.17 -21.83 -14.64
CA GLY A 104 29.16 -21.79 -16.11
C GLY A 104 28.45 -22.94 -16.80
N LYS A 105 27.80 -23.85 -16.06
CA LYS A 105 26.90 -24.84 -16.63
C LYS A 105 25.50 -24.26 -16.80
N ILE A 106 24.81 -24.73 -17.83
CA ILE A 106 23.38 -24.51 -18.00
C ILE A 106 22.65 -25.66 -17.30
N ALA A 107 21.88 -25.32 -16.27
CA ALA A 107 21.06 -26.25 -15.53
C ALA A 107 19.58 -26.04 -15.84
N ARG A 108 18.80 -27.12 -15.88
CA ARG A 108 17.34 -27.02 -15.94
C ARG A 108 16.81 -26.66 -14.55
N LEU A 109 16.17 -25.50 -14.43
CA LEU A 109 15.49 -25.08 -13.21
C LEU A 109 13.99 -25.42 -13.33
N GLU A 110 13.50 -26.25 -12.42
CA GLU A 110 12.12 -26.72 -12.43
C GLU A 110 11.51 -26.81 -11.03
N TRP A 111 10.20 -27.05 -10.99
CA TRP A 111 9.46 -27.17 -9.74
C TRP A 111 9.51 -28.60 -9.19
N GLN A 112 9.63 -28.74 -7.87
CA GLN A 112 9.42 -30.03 -7.22
C GLN A 112 7.96 -30.47 -7.34
N ASN A 113 7.76 -31.77 -7.60
CA ASN A 113 6.45 -32.36 -7.79
C ASN A 113 5.78 -32.71 -6.45
N ILE A 114 5.39 -31.68 -5.68
CA ILE A 114 4.70 -31.81 -4.39
C ILE A 114 3.36 -31.05 -4.42
N PRO A 115 2.34 -31.46 -3.62
CA PRO A 115 0.99 -30.89 -3.71
C PRO A 115 0.91 -29.36 -3.55
N PRO A 116 1.62 -28.71 -2.60
CA PRO A 116 1.58 -27.26 -2.48
C PRO A 116 2.08 -26.53 -3.73
N THR A 117 3.13 -27.06 -4.35
CA THR A 117 3.70 -26.50 -5.59
C THR A 117 2.77 -26.70 -6.77
N GLN A 118 2.12 -27.86 -6.89
CA GLN A 118 1.14 -28.10 -7.95
C GLN A 118 -0.05 -27.14 -7.85
N ALA A 119 -0.58 -26.92 -6.64
CA ALA A 119 -1.67 -25.98 -6.41
C ALA A 119 -1.26 -24.54 -6.78
N TYR A 120 -0.03 -24.13 -6.44
CA TYR A 120 0.52 -22.85 -6.86
C TYR A 120 0.58 -22.73 -8.40
N LEU A 121 1.17 -23.72 -9.08
CA LEU A 121 1.30 -23.71 -10.54
C LEU A 121 -0.05 -23.67 -11.25
N GLN A 122 -1.04 -24.40 -10.74
CA GLN A 122 -2.40 -24.38 -11.26
C GLN A 122 -3.04 -22.99 -11.15
N ALA A 123 -2.80 -22.25 -10.06
CA ALA A 123 -3.37 -20.92 -9.84
C ALA A 123 -2.78 -19.85 -10.79
N VAL A 124 -1.50 -20.00 -11.15
CA VAL A 124 -0.73 -18.96 -11.88
C VAL A 124 -0.54 -19.24 -13.37
N THR A 125 -0.67 -20.48 -13.82
CA THR A 125 -0.42 -20.85 -15.23
C THR A 125 -1.47 -20.24 -16.15
N ARG A 126 -1.05 -19.53 -17.20
CA ARG A 126 -1.94 -18.84 -18.15
C ARG A 126 -1.48 -19.01 -19.60
N ASP A 127 -2.43 -19.05 -20.51
CA ASP A 127 -2.15 -18.75 -21.92
C ASP A 127 -1.99 -17.25 -22.09
N ILE A 128 -0.98 -16.81 -22.83
CA ILE A 128 -0.69 -15.39 -23.00
C ILE A 128 -1.03 -14.96 -24.43
N ASN A 129 -1.95 -14.01 -24.55
CA ASN A 129 -2.36 -13.41 -25.82
C ASN A 129 -2.47 -11.91 -25.63
N PHE A 130 -1.63 -11.16 -26.35
CA PHE A 130 -1.62 -9.71 -26.23
C PHE A 130 -2.91 -9.10 -26.79
N LEU A 131 -3.50 -8.19 -26.03
CA LEU A 131 -4.64 -7.39 -26.46
C LEU A 131 -4.18 -6.14 -27.23
N PRO A 132 -5.05 -5.50 -28.04
CA PRO A 132 -4.73 -4.22 -28.68
C PRO A 132 -4.25 -3.14 -27.70
N SER A 133 -4.77 -3.14 -26.47
CA SER A 133 -4.31 -2.25 -25.39
C SER A 133 -2.87 -2.54 -24.95
N THR A 134 -2.43 -3.79 -24.97
CA THR A 134 -1.05 -4.19 -24.66
C THR A 134 -0.09 -3.63 -25.68
N PHE A 135 -0.40 -3.80 -26.98
CA PHE A 135 0.38 -3.20 -28.06
C PHE A 135 0.39 -1.66 -27.99
N ALA A 136 -0.74 -1.04 -27.63
CA ALA A 136 -0.79 0.40 -27.41
C ALA A 136 0.11 0.86 -26.24
N SER A 137 0.17 0.10 -25.14
CA SER A 137 1.06 0.37 -24.00
C SER A 137 2.54 0.19 -24.36
N GLN A 138 2.88 -0.82 -25.16
CA GLN A 138 4.24 -1.02 -25.67
C GLN A 138 4.73 0.19 -26.49
N LYS A 139 3.84 0.79 -27.29
CA LYS A 139 4.13 2.01 -28.06
C LYS A 139 4.40 3.23 -27.16
N LEU A 140 3.96 3.21 -25.90
CA LEU A 140 4.28 4.22 -24.89
C LEU A 140 5.60 3.95 -24.15
N GLY A 141 6.38 2.96 -24.59
CA GLY A 141 7.68 2.62 -24.00
C GLY A 141 7.59 1.73 -22.76
N ILE A 142 6.42 1.17 -22.45
CA ILE A 142 6.25 0.20 -21.36
C ILE A 142 6.81 -1.16 -21.79
N ILE A 143 7.56 -1.81 -20.89
CA ILE A 143 8.13 -3.15 -21.14
C ILE A 143 7.09 -4.21 -20.79
N HIS A 144 6.87 -5.14 -21.72
CA HIS A 144 5.91 -6.25 -21.62
C HIS A 144 6.63 -7.59 -21.93
N PRO A 145 6.10 -8.74 -21.49
CA PRO A 145 6.68 -10.07 -21.73
C PRO A 145 6.47 -10.53 -23.19
N GLU A 146 7.02 -9.79 -24.15
CA GLU A 146 6.76 -9.97 -25.59
C GLU A 146 7.20 -11.34 -26.12
N ARG A 147 8.26 -11.91 -25.51
CA ARG A 147 8.76 -13.27 -25.79
C ARG A 147 7.77 -14.37 -25.42
N LEU A 148 6.73 -14.04 -24.63
CA LEU A 148 5.70 -14.96 -24.20
C LEU A 148 4.36 -14.72 -24.91
N ASN A 149 4.28 -13.78 -25.85
CA ASN A 149 3.04 -13.57 -26.61
C ASN A 149 2.70 -14.81 -27.46
N GLN A 150 1.43 -15.22 -27.44
CA GLN A 150 0.90 -16.41 -28.10
C GLN A 150 1.44 -17.75 -27.54
N VAL A 151 2.16 -17.71 -26.40
CA VAL A 151 2.62 -18.92 -25.73
C VAL A 151 1.52 -19.44 -24.80
N ARG A 152 1.27 -20.76 -24.87
CA ARG A 152 0.28 -21.44 -24.01
C ARG A 152 0.90 -21.95 -22.73
N GLN A 153 0.06 -22.09 -21.70
CA GLN A 153 0.39 -22.69 -20.42
C GLN A 153 1.65 -22.11 -19.78
N VAL A 154 1.86 -20.80 -19.86
CA VAL A 154 3.01 -20.12 -19.26
C VAL A 154 2.87 -20.14 -17.74
N GLY A 155 3.79 -20.82 -17.06
CA GLY A 155 3.85 -20.86 -15.60
C GLY A 155 4.75 -19.79 -15.00
N ALA A 156 4.95 -19.87 -13.69
CA ALA A 156 5.66 -18.85 -12.92
C ALA A 156 7.13 -18.68 -13.34
N LEU A 157 7.87 -19.75 -13.62
CA LEU A 157 9.29 -19.64 -14.01
C LEU A 157 9.46 -19.02 -15.38
N ARG A 158 8.69 -19.49 -16.37
CA ARG A 158 8.73 -18.90 -17.72
C ARG A 158 8.24 -17.45 -17.73
N SER A 159 7.25 -17.11 -16.90
CA SER A 159 6.82 -15.72 -16.75
C SER A 159 7.92 -14.82 -16.17
N LEU A 160 8.76 -15.35 -15.28
CA LEU A 160 9.86 -14.62 -14.66
C LEU A 160 11.02 -14.45 -15.65
N ALA A 161 11.47 -15.52 -16.30
CA ALA A 161 12.54 -15.48 -17.30
C ALA A 161 12.17 -14.64 -18.52
N GLY A 162 10.91 -14.74 -18.99
CA GLY A 162 10.39 -14.02 -20.15
C GLY A 162 9.82 -12.63 -19.85
N ALA A 163 9.94 -12.12 -18.62
CA ALA A 163 9.37 -10.83 -18.20
C ALA A 163 9.98 -9.64 -18.95
N ARG A 164 11.25 -9.78 -19.37
CA ARG A 164 12.02 -8.77 -20.10
C ARG A 164 12.30 -9.19 -21.54
N PRO A 165 12.73 -8.27 -22.41
CA PRO A 165 13.12 -8.60 -23.78
C PRO A 165 14.39 -9.46 -23.91
N TYR A 166 15.29 -9.44 -22.93
CA TYR A 166 16.55 -10.19 -22.92
C TYR A 166 16.60 -11.18 -21.74
N ASP A 167 17.45 -12.21 -21.86
CA ASP A 167 17.76 -13.12 -20.75
C ASP A 167 18.77 -12.48 -19.79
N ASP A 168 18.33 -11.42 -19.10
CA ASP A 168 19.13 -10.62 -18.16
C ASP A 168 18.59 -10.68 -16.72
N VAL A 169 17.72 -11.66 -16.44
CA VAL A 169 17.09 -11.87 -15.14
C VAL A 169 18.02 -12.70 -14.27
N ILE A 170 18.62 -12.07 -13.26
CA ILE A 170 19.49 -12.74 -12.29
C ILE A 170 18.70 -13.09 -11.03
N VAL A 171 18.80 -14.33 -10.59
CA VAL A 171 18.10 -14.82 -9.40
C VAL A 171 19.03 -15.53 -8.45
N SER A 172 18.64 -15.52 -7.17
CA SER A 172 19.14 -16.42 -6.14
C SER A 172 18.10 -17.48 -5.83
N LEU A 173 18.56 -18.71 -5.59
CA LEU A 173 17.74 -19.84 -5.15
C LEU A 173 17.99 -20.16 -3.68
N ASP A 174 16.94 -20.48 -2.94
CA ASP A 174 17.03 -20.98 -1.56
C ASP A 174 17.14 -22.51 -1.57
N ASN A 175 18.37 -23.01 -1.43
CA ASN A 175 18.71 -24.44 -1.27
C ASN A 175 17.96 -25.39 -2.24
N PRO A 176 18.16 -25.24 -3.57
CA PRO A 176 17.54 -26.11 -4.55
C PRO A 176 17.99 -27.57 -4.37
N GLN A 177 17.11 -28.52 -4.71
CA GLN A 177 17.48 -29.93 -4.79
C GLN A 177 18.18 -30.20 -6.12
N GLU A 178 19.44 -30.60 -6.07
CA GLU A 178 20.21 -31.02 -7.24
C GLU A 178 19.85 -32.45 -7.66
N LYS A 179 19.67 -32.64 -8.97
CA LYS A 179 19.47 -33.94 -9.63
C LYS A 179 20.27 -33.99 -10.93
N GLN A 180 20.55 -35.19 -11.40
CA GLN A 180 21.04 -35.40 -12.76
C GLN A 180 19.88 -35.76 -13.68
N GLY A 181 19.83 -35.11 -14.82
CA GLY A 181 18.92 -35.42 -15.91
C GLY A 181 19.34 -36.67 -16.69
N LYS A 182 18.61 -36.97 -17.75
CA LYS A 182 18.76 -38.25 -18.48
C LYS A 182 20.07 -38.34 -19.25
N ASP A 183 20.60 -37.19 -19.69
CA ASP A 183 21.83 -37.07 -20.47
C ASP A 183 22.99 -36.51 -19.61
N GLY A 184 22.84 -36.53 -18.28
CA GLY A 184 23.83 -36.05 -17.31
C GLY A 184 23.81 -34.53 -17.08
N GLU A 185 22.83 -33.82 -17.65
CA GLU A 185 22.61 -32.39 -17.42
C GLU A 185 22.17 -32.11 -15.97
N PRO A 186 22.65 -31.01 -15.33
CA PRO A 186 22.23 -30.68 -13.98
C PRO A 186 20.78 -30.17 -13.96
N ILE A 187 19.98 -30.69 -13.04
CA ILE A 187 18.60 -30.26 -12.76
C ILE A 187 18.57 -29.67 -11.35
N LEU A 188 17.99 -28.48 -11.21
CA LEU A 188 17.76 -27.79 -9.95
C LEU A 188 16.25 -27.74 -9.69
N GLN A 189 15.79 -28.37 -8.61
CA GLN A 189 14.38 -28.38 -8.24
C GLN A 189 14.07 -27.49 -7.04
N ILE A 190 13.10 -26.59 -7.21
CA ILE A 190 12.70 -25.60 -6.18
C ILE A 190 11.23 -25.77 -5.76
N THR A 191 10.89 -25.24 -4.59
CA THR A 191 9.51 -25.24 -4.04
C THR A 191 8.92 -23.86 -3.87
N THR A 192 9.75 -22.81 -3.99
CA THR A 192 9.35 -21.41 -3.86
C THR A 192 9.92 -20.63 -5.03
N GLU A 193 9.26 -19.54 -5.39
CA GLU A 193 9.72 -18.69 -6.50
C GLU A 193 11.15 -18.15 -6.26
N PRO A 194 12.00 -17.98 -7.29
CA PRO A 194 13.33 -17.39 -7.14
C PRO A 194 13.32 -15.94 -6.62
N LEU A 195 14.40 -15.52 -5.96
CA LEU A 195 14.61 -14.14 -5.50
C LEU A 195 15.40 -13.36 -6.56
N LEU A 196 14.87 -12.24 -7.05
CA LEU A 196 15.60 -11.32 -7.94
C LEU A 196 16.71 -10.61 -7.16
N VAL A 197 17.94 -10.72 -7.67
CA VAL A 197 19.16 -10.20 -7.04
C VAL A 197 19.99 -9.38 -8.02
N THR A 198 20.80 -8.47 -7.49
CA THR A 198 21.75 -7.67 -8.25
C THR A 198 23.18 -8.10 -7.93
N GLY A 199 23.97 -8.34 -8.97
CA GLY A 199 25.35 -8.79 -8.86
C GLY A 199 25.49 -10.26 -8.43
N ARG A 200 26.74 -10.74 -8.41
CA ARG A 200 27.09 -12.10 -7.99
C ARG A 200 27.72 -12.12 -6.60
N PHE A 201 28.46 -11.07 -6.28
CA PHE A 201 29.14 -10.87 -5.01
C PHE A 201 28.81 -9.50 -4.43
N TYR A 202 29.06 -9.34 -3.14
CA TYR A 202 29.00 -8.06 -2.47
C TYR A 202 30.11 -7.91 -1.45
N GLY A 203 30.53 -6.67 -1.21
CA GLY A 203 31.57 -6.29 -0.25
C GLY A 203 31.11 -5.14 0.64
N LEU A 204 31.77 -4.94 1.78
CA LEU A 204 31.54 -3.80 2.66
C LEU A 204 32.74 -2.85 2.62
N VAL A 205 32.54 -1.66 2.09
CA VAL A 205 33.63 -0.70 1.82
C VAL A 205 33.32 0.70 2.31
N LYS A 206 34.35 1.50 2.50
CA LYS A 206 34.28 2.96 2.51
C LYS A 206 34.80 3.46 1.17
N ILE A 207 34.02 4.31 0.51
CA ILE A 207 34.43 5.00 -0.71
C ILE A 207 35.24 6.24 -0.29
N LEU A 208 36.50 6.33 -0.72
CA LEU A 208 37.43 7.35 -0.26
C LEU A 208 37.47 8.55 -1.21
N GLN A 209 37.85 8.32 -2.46
CA GLN A 209 37.99 9.35 -3.48
C GLN A 209 37.93 8.75 -4.88
N THR A 210 37.60 9.58 -5.87
CA THR A 210 37.72 9.22 -7.29
C THR A 210 39.18 9.04 -7.69
N VAL A 211 39.46 8.10 -8.59
CA VAL A 211 40.75 7.96 -9.27
C VAL A 211 40.95 9.14 -10.22
N GLU A 212 42.16 9.68 -10.27
CA GLU A 212 42.48 10.85 -11.10
C GLU A 212 42.14 10.59 -12.58
N ASN A 213 41.51 11.58 -13.23
CA ASN A 213 41.04 11.52 -14.62
C ASN A 213 40.08 10.35 -14.95
N SER A 214 39.54 9.66 -13.94
CA SER A 214 38.69 8.48 -14.09
C SER A 214 37.46 8.59 -13.17
N PRO A 215 36.45 9.41 -13.53
CA PRO A 215 35.38 9.85 -12.60
C PRO A 215 34.42 8.74 -12.14
N GLU A 216 34.49 7.56 -12.75
CA GLU A 216 33.69 6.38 -12.38
C GLU A 216 34.51 5.35 -11.57
N TYR A 217 35.82 5.56 -11.42
CA TYR A 217 36.69 4.68 -10.67
C TYR A 217 37.00 5.29 -9.31
N PHE A 218 36.95 4.48 -8.26
CA PHE A 218 37.08 4.94 -6.89
C PHE A 218 38.09 4.12 -6.11
N HIS A 219 38.94 4.80 -5.35
CA HIS A 219 39.68 4.18 -4.27
C HIS A 219 38.72 3.86 -3.14
N THR A 220 38.72 2.61 -2.70
CA THR A 220 37.93 2.13 -1.58
C THR A 220 38.79 1.42 -0.57
N GLN A 221 38.30 1.39 0.66
CA GLN A 221 38.91 0.64 1.74
C GLN A 221 37.89 -0.36 2.28
N HIS A 222 38.28 -1.62 2.33
CA HIS A 222 37.43 -2.69 2.84
C HIS A 222 37.32 -2.63 4.36
N TYR A 223 36.19 -3.10 4.86
CA TYR A 223 35.98 -3.28 6.30
C TYR A 223 36.91 -4.37 6.83
N ASN A 224 37.56 -4.10 7.95
CA ASN A 224 38.42 -5.03 8.64
C ASN A 224 37.70 -5.59 9.87
N PRO A 225 37.38 -6.90 9.90
CA PRO A 225 36.67 -7.51 11.01
C PRO A 225 37.48 -7.53 12.32
N ILE A 226 38.81 -7.41 12.26
CA ILE A 226 39.70 -7.43 13.42
C ILE A 226 39.66 -6.08 14.15
N SER A 227 39.90 -4.98 13.42
CA SER A 227 39.89 -3.62 13.99
C SER A 227 38.47 -3.05 14.17
N ARG A 228 37.47 -3.64 13.49
CA ARG A 228 36.09 -3.16 13.38
C ARG A 228 35.97 -1.78 12.70
N GLY A 229 36.89 -1.47 11.80
CA GLY A 229 36.96 -0.21 11.07
C GLY A 229 37.16 -0.39 9.56
N PHE A 230 37.18 0.73 8.83
CA PHE A 230 37.60 0.77 7.42
C PHE A 230 39.09 1.07 7.34
N ASP A 231 39.91 0.12 7.77
CA ASP A 231 41.37 0.13 7.69
C ASP A 231 41.92 -1.16 7.03
N GLY A 232 41.05 -1.90 6.33
CA GLY A 232 41.41 -3.11 5.60
C GLY A 232 42.10 -2.85 4.26
N GLU A 233 42.08 -3.86 3.39
CA GLU A 233 42.70 -3.79 2.07
C GLU A 233 42.14 -2.62 1.25
N LEU A 234 43.04 -1.91 0.55
CA LEU A 234 42.70 -0.86 -0.41
C LEU A 234 42.48 -1.48 -1.79
N GLU A 235 41.43 -1.05 -2.47
CA GLU A 235 41.11 -1.51 -3.82
C GLU A 235 40.65 -0.34 -4.70
N VAL A 236 40.83 -0.47 -6.01
CA VAL A 236 40.17 0.38 -7.00
C VAL A 236 38.98 -0.37 -7.56
N ILE A 237 37.79 0.20 -7.43
CA ILE A 237 36.55 -0.34 -7.99
C ILE A 237 36.00 0.58 -9.07
N HIS A 238 35.14 0.04 -9.94
CA HIS A 238 34.38 0.79 -10.93
C HIS A 238 32.93 0.92 -10.45
N ILE A 239 32.44 2.15 -10.28
CA ILE A 239 31.02 2.43 -10.09
C ILE A 239 30.53 3.12 -11.37
N PRO A 240 29.91 2.38 -12.31
CA PRO A 240 29.56 2.90 -13.62
C PRO A 240 28.50 3.99 -13.50
N GLN A 241 28.70 5.09 -14.22
CA GLN A 241 27.69 6.13 -14.36
C GLN A 241 26.65 5.67 -15.37
N GLN A 242 25.40 5.45 -14.91
CA GLN A 242 24.30 5.16 -15.82
C GLN A 242 24.06 6.35 -16.75
N VAL A 243 23.55 6.08 -17.95
CA VAL A 243 23.20 7.10 -18.94
C VAL A 243 21.88 7.81 -18.58
N MET A 244 21.66 9.02 -19.09
CA MET A 244 20.36 9.69 -18.95
C MET A 244 19.32 8.98 -19.82
N ASP A 245 18.14 8.75 -19.26
CA ASP A 245 17.01 8.17 -20.00
C ASP A 245 15.99 9.22 -20.43
N THR A 246 14.80 8.78 -20.87
CA THR A 246 13.73 9.68 -21.35
C THR A 246 13.26 10.70 -20.32
N ARG A 247 13.50 10.44 -19.03
CA ARG A 247 13.17 11.34 -17.92
C ARG A 247 14.17 12.49 -17.79
N LYS A 248 15.24 12.49 -18.60
CA LYS A 248 16.29 13.52 -18.68
C LYS A 248 17.10 13.68 -17.40
N PHE A 249 17.23 12.61 -16.63
CA PHE A 249 18.11 12.52 -15.46
C PHE A 249 18.68 11.10 -15.36
N PHE A 250 19.73 10.91 -14.55
CA PHE A 250 20.33 9.60 -14.35
C PHE A 250 19.54 8.80 -13.28
N PRO A 251 19.23 7.51 -13.51
CA PRO A 251 18.56 6.68 -12.50
C PRO A 251 19.42 6.48 -11.25
N SER A 252 20.74 6.48 -11.42
CA SER A 252 21.74 6.58 -10.35
C SER A 252 22.84 7.55 -10.76
N ILE A 253 23.39 8.27 -9.80
CA ILE A 253 24.50 9.21 -10.02
C ILE A 253 25.65 8.86 -9.08
N VAL A 254 26.87 8.85 -9.61
CA VAL A 254 28.08 8.52 -8.83
C VAL A 254 28.83 9.77 -8.38
N LYS A 255 28.59 10.91 -9.04
CA LYS A 255 29.22 12.19 -8.70
C LYS A 255 29.00 12.56 -7.23
N GLY A 256 30.09 12.69 -6.48
CA GLY A 256 30.06 13.11 -5.08
C GLY A 256 29.64 12.02 -4.10
N ILE A 257 29.55 10.75 -4.52
CA ILE A 257 29.19 9.63 -3.64
C ILE A 257 30.18 9.46 -2.48
N GLU A 258 31.45 9.76 -2.70
CA GLU A 258 32.52 9.75 -1.69
C GLU A 258 32.32 10.80 -0.59
N LYS A 259 31.52 11.83 -0.86
CA LYS A 259 31.16 12.92 0.08
C LYS A 259 29.80 12.70 0.73
N SER A 260 29.12 11.59 0.43
CA SER A 260 27.77 11.31 0.90
C SER A 260 27.77 10.96 2.39
N GLN A 261 27.08 11.75 3.21
CA GLN A 261 27.03 11.57 4.68
C GLN A 261 26.53 10.19 5.10
N VAL A 262 25.57 9.64 4.35
CA VAL A 262 25.01 8.30 4.61
C VAL A 262 26.05 7.18 4.47
N GLY A 263 27.14 7.46 3.75
CA GLY A 263 28.25 6.56 3.46
C GLY A 263 29.35 6.55 4.52
N GLU A 264 29.27 7.41 5.54
CA GLU A 264 30.29 7.51 6.60
C GLU A 264 30.47 6.19 7.36
N LYS A 265 29.39 5.42 7.52
CA LYS A 265 29.40 4.08 8.14
C LYS A 265 29.66 2.95 7.13
N GLY A 266 29.96 3.30 5.89
CA GLY A 266 30.25 2.39 4.78
C GLY A 266 29.06 2.10 3.88
N TRP A 267 29.40 1.51 2.73
CA TRP A 267 28.50 1.04 1.69
C TRP A 267 28.67 -0.46 1.51
N TYR A 268 27.56 -1.18 1.45
CA TYR A 268 27.59 -2.47 0.77
C TYR A 268 27.54 -2.21 -0.73
N ILE A 269 28.51 -2.76 -1.47
CA ILE A 269 28.57 -2.70 -2.92
C ILE A 269 28.30 -4.10 -3.48
N TYR A 270 27.42 -4.20 -4.47
CA TYR A 270 26.99 -5.44 -5.11
C TYR A 270 27.43 -5.43 -6.56
N GLY A 271 28.01 -6.52 -7.07
CA GLY A 271 28.55 -6.58 -8.42
C GLY A 271 29.38 -7.84 -8.68
N ALA A 272 30.30 -7.73 -9.64
CA ALA A 272 31.28 -8.76 -9.95
C ALA A 272 32.50 -8.13 -10.64
N LYS A 273 33.61 -8.87 -10.80
CA LYS A 273 34.74 -8.38 -11.57
C LYS A 273 34.41 -8.34 -13.06
N ASP A 274 34.90 -7.33 -13.76
CA ASP A 274 34.83 -7.23 -15.21
C ASP A 274 35.93 -8.07 -15.88
N GLY A 275 35.99 -8.04 -17.22
CA GLY A 275 37.04 -8.71 -17.99
C GLY A 275 38.48 -8.22 -17.71
N LYS A 276 38.66 -7.10 -17.01
CA LYS A 276 39.96 -6.57 -16.56
C LYS A 276 40.29 -6.96 -15.11
N GLY A 277 39.39 -7.68 -14.44
CA GLY A 277 39.54 -8.07 -13.04
C GLY A 277 39.18 -6.97 -12.04
N ILE A 278 38.57 -5.85 -12.48
CA ILE A 278 38.15 -4.74 -11.62
C ILE A 278 36.73 -5.02 -11.12
N PHE A 279 36.50 -4.92 -9.81
CA PHE A 279 35.15 -5.07 -9.25
C PHE A 279 34.27 -3.92 -9.74
N THR A 280 33.27 -4.27 -10.55
CA THR A 280 32.31 -3.32 -11.14
C THR A 280 30.99 -3.42 -10.39
N VAL A 281 30.56 -2.28 -9.82
CA VAL A 281 29.38 -2.18 -8.97
C VAL A 281 28.12 -2.08 -9.82
N GLN A 282 27.12 -2.89 -9.48
CA GLN A 282 25.79 -2.91 -10.09
C GLN A 282 24.71 -2.42 -9.12
N GLY A 283 24.97 -2.43 -7.81
CA GLY A 283 24.05 -1.89 -6.81
C GLY A 283 24.74 -1.49 -5.51
N ILE A 284 24.11 -0.58 -4.76
CA ILE A 284 24.66 -0.05 -3.50
C ILE A 284 23.61 -0.01 -2.38
N VAL A 285 24.07 -0.17 -1.14
CA VAL A 285 23.24 -0.05 0.06
C VAL A 285 23.99 0.72 1.15
N PRO A 286 23.43 1.81 1.71
CA PRO A 286 24.03 2.47 2.87
C PRO A 286 24.00 1.52 4.08
N ARG A 287 25.15 1.19 4.66
CA ARG A 287 25.20 0.26 5.81
C ARG A 287 24.37 0.75 6.98
N SER A 288 24.42 2.06 7.22
CA SER A 288 23.70 2.74 8.28
C SER A 288 22.18 2.56 8.22
N LEU A 289 21.59 2.40 7.03
CA LEU A 289 20.14 2.26 6.88
C LEU A 289 19.60 0.94 7.45
N LEU A 290 20.33 -0.16 7.27
CA LEU A 290 19.88 -1.51 7.66
C LEU A 290 20.33 -1.95 9.06
N GLN A 291 21.21 -1.19 9.71
CA GLN A 291 21.62 -1.45 11.09
C GLN A 291 20.48 -1.22 12.08
N LEU A 292 20.36 -2.10 13.09
CA LEU A 292 19.34 -2.05 14.14
C LEU A 292 19.62 -1.00 15.23
N THR A 293 20.27 0.10 14.87
CA THR A 293 20.55 1.26 15.71
C THR A 293 19.56 2.37 15.38
N GLY A 294 18.63 2.70 16.28
CA GLY A 294 17.64 3.78 16.03
C GLY A 294 18.16 5.16 16.43
N GLU A 295 17.72 6.21 15.72
CA GLU A 295 18.06 7.61 16.06
C GLU A 295 17.05 8.22 17.05
N GLY A 296 15.82 7.72 17.07
CA GLY A 296 14.74 8.17 17.97
C GLY A 296 13.81 7.03 18.38
N ARG A 297 13.28 7.12 19.60
CA ARG A 297 12.27 6.21 20.15
C ARG A 297 11.09 7.04 20.63
N GLU A 298 9.91 6.76 20.09
CA GLU A 298 8.66 7.33 20.58
C GLU A 298 7.75 6.21 21.09
N ILE A 299 6.92 6.50 22.08
CA ILE A 299 6.10 5.49 22.76
C ILE A 299 4.63 5.87 22.63
N GLY A 300 3.82 4.88 22.25
CA GLY A 300 2.36 4.97 22.28
C GLY A 300 1.71 5.49 21.00
N MET A 301 0.38 5.43 20.99
CA MET A 301 -0.44 5.70 19.80
C MET A 301 -0.38 7.17 19.37
N ASP A 302 -0.34 8.12 20.31
CA ASP A 302 -0.31 9.54 19.98
C ASP A 302 0.98 9.92 19.23
N ALA A 303 2.11 9.33 19.63
CA ALA A 303 3.38 9.46 18.93
C ALA A 303 3.28 8.93 17.50
N LEU A 304 2.73 7.72 17.31
CA LEU A 304 2.52 7.15 15.97
C LEU A 304 1.71 8.08 15.07
N LEU A 305 0.56 8.55 15.56
CA LEU A 305 -0.35 9.38 14.77
C LEU A 305 0.26 10.74 14.42
N TYR A 306 0.98 11.33 15.38
CA TYR A 306 1.74 12.55 15.14
C TYR A 306 2.81 12.32 14.09
N TYR A 307 3.58 11.23 14.22
CA TYR A 307 4.67 10.91 13.31
C TYR A 307 4.16 10.69 11.88
N LEU A 308 3.15 9.83 11.67
CA LEU A 308 2.56 9.57 10.35
C LEU A 308 2.09 10.85 9.68
N ARG A 309 1.33 11.70 10.39
CA ARG A 309 0.73 12.91 9.83
C ARG A 309 1.72 14.04 9.60
N SER A 310 2.66 14.21 10.52
CA SER A 310 3.40 15.47 10.64
C SER A 310 4.90 15.32 10.41
N GLU A 311 5.50 14.17 10.69
CA GLU A 311 6.97 14.01 10.70
C GLU A 311 7.50 13.08 9.61
N ASN A 312 6.82 11.95 9.36
CA ASN A 312 7.28 10.88 8.46
C ASN A 312 7.72 11.50 7.14
N TRP A 313 6.87 12.31 6.51
CA TRP A 313 7.14 12.95 5.21
C TRP A 313 7.41 14.46 5.26
N ARG A 314 7.69 15.01 6.46
CA ARG A 314 7.90 16.46 6.63
C ARG A 314 9.09 16.97 5.85
N LYS A 315 8.88 18.09 5.13
CA LYS A 315 9.94 18.82 4.42
C LYS A 315 10.83 17.90 3.58
N THR A 316 10.21 16.90 2.94
CA THR A 316 10.92 15.85 2.18
C THR A 316 12.00 16.41 1.23
N PRO A 317 11.77 17.50 0.45
CA PRO A 317 12.81 18.09 -0.38
C PRO A 317 14.07 18.55 0.38
N GLU A 318 13.92 19.10 1.59
CA GLU A 318 15.04 19.56 2.44
C GLU A 318 15.85 18.39 3.03
N LYS A 319 15.28 17.18 3.02
CA LYS A 319 15.91 15.96 3.54
C LYS A 319 16.71 15.19 2.47
N LYS A 320 16.85 15.72 1.26
CA LYS A 320 17.63 15.09 0.18
C LYS A 320 19.05 14.72 0.63
N GLY A 321 19.53 13.54 0.24
CA GLY A 321 20.83 13.00 0.62
C GLY A 321 20.89 12.42 2.03
N LYS A 322 19.76 12.36 2.76
CA LYS A 322 19.71 11.88 4.15
C LYS A 322 18.87 10.62 4.31
N ILE A 323 19.20 9.85 5.33
CA ILE A 323 18.37 8.77 5.88
C ILE A 323 17.82 9.16 7.26
N SER A 324 16.80 8.47 7.73
CA SER A 324 16.36 8.56 9.13
C SER A 324 15.75 7.23 9.58
N LYS A 325 15.97 6.86 10.84
CA LYS A 325 15.47 5.62 11.44
C LYS A 325 14.76 5.88 12.75
N ILE A 326 13.44 5.73 12.76
CA ILE A 326 12.58 6.04 13.92
C ILE A 326 11.83 4.79 14.35
N ALA A 327 11.93 4.43 15.63
CA ALA A 327 11.16 3.33 16.22
C ALA A 327 10.00 3.90 17.03
N ILE A 328 8.79 3.37 16.81
CA ILE A 328 7.59 3.70 17.57
C ILE A 328 7.05 2.41 18.19
N GLN A 329 6.98 2.38 19.52
CA GLN A 329 6.86 1.11 20.26
C GLN A 329 5.82 1.20 21.37
N HIS A 330 5.35 0.04 21.81
CA HIS A 330 4.45 -0.05 22.97
C HIS A 330 5.19 0.06 24.30
N THR A 331 6.42 -0.44 24.35
CA THR A 331 7.25 -0.43 25.56
C THR A 331 8.64 0.10 25.26
N ALA A 332 9.36 0.54 26.29
CA ALA A 332 10.72 1.07 26.15
C ALA A 332 11.76 0.00 25.77
N GLN A 333 11.40 -1.28 25.83
CA GLN A 333 12.31 -2.41 25.64
C GLN A 333 11.96 -3.16 24.36
N SER A 334 12.81 -3.05 23.34
CA SER A 334 12.71 -3.91 22.17
C SER A 334 14.09 -4.12 21.55
N PRO A 335 14.88 -5.08 22.08
CA PRO A 335 16.04 -5.56 21.38
C PRO A 335 15.57 -6.67 20.44
N TRP A 336 15.40 -6.31 19.16
CA TRP A 336 15.31 -7.30 18.10
C TRP A 336 16.39 -8.37 18.25
N LYS A 337 16.01 -9.62 18.03
CA LYS A 337 16.89 -10.79 18.18
C LYS A 337 17.20 -11.39 16.82
N LEU A 338 18.30 -12.12 16.76
CA LEU A 338 18.63 -12.93 15.60
C LEU A 338 17.45 -13.86 15.26
N GLY A 339 17.04 -13.89 14.00
CA GLY A 339 15.94 -14.72 13.54
C GLY A 339 14.56 -14.07 13.61
N ASP A 340 14.40 -12.95 14.32
CA ASP A 340 13.15 -12.19 14.32
C ASP A 340 12.73 -11.86 12.88
N THR A 341 11.44 -12.01 12.61
CA THR A 341 10.84 -11.74 11.30
C THR A 341 9.76 -10.67 11.45
N ALA A 342 9.61 -9.82 10.43
CA ALA A 342 8.65 -8.72 10.42
C ALA A 342 8.09 -8.51 9.01
N ILE A 343 6.91 -7.93 8.94
CA ILE A 343 6.32 -7.49 7.67
C ILE A 343 6.88 -6.11 7.31
N ILE A 344 7.12 -5.87 6.03
CA ILE A 344 7.43 -4.53 5.50
C ILE A 344 6.19 -3.94 4.85
N LEU A 345 5.86 -2.70 5.21
CA LEU A 345 5.00 -1.82 4.43
C LEU A 345 5.92 -0.84 3.71
N HIS A 346 6.14 -1.06 2.42
CA HIS A 346 6.98 -0.19 1.59
C HIS A 346 6.12 0.91 0.97
N LEU A 347 6.59 2.16 1.06
CA LEU A 347 6.04 3.29 0.34
C LEU A 347 7.14 4.16 -0.25
N PHE A 348 7.02 4.52 -1.53
CA PHE A 348 7.80 5.60 -2.09
C PHE A 348 6.95 6.78 -2.56
N GLY A 349 7.56 7.95 -2.55
CA GLY A 349 7.03 9.21 -3.06
C GLY A 349 7.38 9.49 -4.51
N GLY A 350 7.10 10.73 -4.93
CA GLY A 350 7.33 11.16 -6.29
C GLY A 350 8.74 11.71 -6.56
N ILE A 351 8.96 12.12 -7.82
CA ILE A 351 10.12 12.89 -8.26
C ILE A 351 9.68 14.33 -8.56
N GLY A 352 10.16 15.30 -7.80
CA GLY A 352 9.95 16.73 -7.99
C GLY A 352 11.18 17.46 -8.54
N GLY A 353 11.22 18.79 -8.42
CA GLY A 353 12.29 19.64 -8.95
C GLY A 353 11.98 20.16 -10.36
N GLU A 354 12.99 20.71 -11.04
CA GLU A 354 12.86 21.20 -12.43
C GLU A 354 12.53 20.06 -13.41
N LYS A 355 12.96 18.85 -13.09
CA LYS A 355 12.71 17.62 -13.84
C LYS A 355 11.62 16.77 -13.17
N ALA A 356 10.63 17.41 -12.55
CA ALA A 356 9.53 16.73 -11.89
C ALA A 356 8.78 15.79 -12.84
N GLU A 357 8.33 14.65 -12.30
CA GLU A 357 7.45 13.77 -13.03
C GLU A 357 6.06 14.39 -13.20
N SER A 358 5.41 14.11 -14.33
CA SER A 358 4.04 14.53 -14.58
C SER A 358 3.08 13.89 -13.57
N GLN A 359 2.11 14.65 -13.10
CA GLN A 359 1.09 14.10 -12.21
C GLN A 359 0.08 13.26 -12.99
N GLY A 360 0.01 11.96 -12.68
CA GLY A 360 -1.00 11.07 -13.25
C GLY A 360 -2.42 11.29 -12.72
N VAL A 361 -2.54 11.87 -11.52
CA VAL A 361 -3.80 12.24 -10.86
C VAL A 361 -3.69 13.69 -10.38
N ILE A 362 -4.74 14.48 -10.61
CA ILE A 362 -4.74 15.91 -10.30
C ILE A 362 -4.42 16.14 -8.82
N ALA A 363 -3.54 17.12 -8.54
CA ALA A 363 -3.14 17.50 -7.19
C ALA A 363 -2.76 16.32 -6.26
N THR A 364 -2.20 15.25 -6.82
CA THR A 364 -1.89 14.01 -6.08
C THR A 364 -0.49 13.53 -6.47
N VAL A 365 0.27 13.05 -5.49
CA VAL A 365 1.51 12.29 -5.69
C VAL A 365 1.19 10.85 -5.31
N THR A 366 0.90 10.00 -6.29
CA THR A 366 0.39 8.64 -6.03
C THR A 366 1.40 7.78 -5.25
N GLY A 367 2.67 7.79 -5.67
CA GLY A 367 3.66 6.88 -5.13
C GLY A 367 3.43 5.42 -5.57
N HIS A 368 4.05 4.48 -4.85
CA HIS A 368 3.84 3.05 -5.00
C HIS A 368 3.94 2.35 -3.65
N PHE A 369 3.16 1.29 -3.47
CA PHE A 369 3.14 0.49 -2.26
C PHE A 369 3.41 -0.98 -2.57
N SER A 370 4.14 -1.65 -1.69
CA SER A 370 4.29 -3.10 -1.71
C SER A 370 4.45 -3.66 -0.30
N PHE A 371 4.09 -4.92 -0.12
CA PHE A 371 4.49 -5.67 1.06
C PHE A 371 5.91 -6.22 0.91
N GLY A 372 6.50 -6.61 2.04
CA GLY A 372 7.76 -7.33 2.07
C GLY A 372 7.96 -8.04 3.39
N VAL A 373 9.15 -8.60 3.57
CA VAL A 373 9.58 -9.26 4.80
C VAL A 373 10.95 -8.72 5.20
N ALA A 374 11.14 -8.45 6.48
CA ALA A 374 12.43 -8.22 7.08
C ALA A 374 12.77 -9.38 8.00
N LYS A 375 14.00 -9.89 7.89
CA LYS A 375 14.56 -10.84 8.85
C LYS A 375 15.80 -10.25 9.51
N VAL A 376 15.93 -10.43 10.81
CA VAL A 376 17.14 -10.03 11.53
C VAL A 376 18.21 -11.11 11.35
N ILE A 377 19.32 -10.72 10.74
CA ILE A 377 20.45 -11.61 10.46
C ILE A 377 21.76 -11.02 11.01
N HIS A 378 22.77 -11.86 11.18
CA HIS A 378 24.15 -11.38 11.33
C HIS A 378 24.67 -10.88 9.99
N ASP A 379 25.31 -9.73 10.00
CA ASP A 379 26.11 -9.25 8.89
C ASP A 379 27.42 -10.05 8.80
N PRO A 380 27.72 -10.74 7.68
CA PRO A 380 28.91 -11.58 7.58
C PRO A 380 30.23 -10.83 7.79
N PHE A 381 30.29 -9.54 7.45
CA PHE A 381 31.49 -8.72 7.60
C PHE A 381 31.69 -8.22 9.03
N THR A 382 30.64 -7.69 9.65
CA THR A 382 30.75 -6.99 10.95
C THR A 382 30.31 -7.84 12.15
N GLN A 383 29.58 -8.94 11.90
CA GLN A 383 28.88 -9.77 12.89
C GLN A 383 27.78 -9.02 13.66
N GLU A 384 27.50 -7.76 13.33
CA GLU A 384 26.38 -6.99 13.89
C GLU A 384 25.04 -7.49 13.35
N LEU A 385 23.96 -7.25 14.09
CA LEU A 385 22.61 -7.52 13.59
C LEU A 385 22.18 -6.44 12.58
N LYS A 386 21.60 -6.88 11.47
CA LYS A 386 20.99 -6.01 10.44
C LYS A 386 19.65 -6.58 9.95
N PHE A 387 18.83 -5.72 9.35
CA PHE A 387 17.65 -6.16 8.61
C PHE A 387 18.06 -6.67 7.23
N ALA A 388 17.69 -7.91 6.91
CA ALA A 388 17.64 -8.43 5.55
C ALA A 388 16.22 -8.25 5.03
N ILE A 389 16.04 -7.30 4.11
CA ILE A 389 14.73 -6.94 3.56
C ILE A 389 14.55 -7.57 2.17
N GLN A 390 13.39 -8.17 1.97
CA GLN A 390 12.91 -8.66 0.68
C GLN A 390 11.54 -8.03 0.39
N TYR A 391 11.35 -7.56 -0.84
CA TYR A 391 10.08 -6.99 -1.28
C TYR A 391 9.30 -8.00 -2.12
N TYR A 392 7.99 -8.02 -1.94
CA TYR A 392 7.04 -8.79 -2.75
C TYR A 392 6.32 -7.80 -3.66
N GLN A 393 6.94 -7.50 -4.79
CA GLN A 393 6.52 -6.43 -5.69
C GLN A 393 5.37 -6.88 -6.59
N VAL A 394 4.14 -6.49 -6.23
CA VAL A 394 3.03 -6.43 -7.19
C VAL A 394 3.18 -5.12 -7.97
N TYR A 395 3.98 -5.14 -9.04
CA TYR A 395 4.39 -3.93 -9.76
C TYR A 395 3.94 -3.98 -11.22
N ALA A 396 3.21 -2.95 -11.65
CA ALA A 396 2.73 -2.88 -13.03
C ALA A 396 3.88 -2.79 -14.04
N HIS A 397 3.58 -3.21 -15.27
CA HIS A 397 4.52 -3.06 -16.38
C HIS A 397 4.92 -1.59 -16.50
N ASN A 398 6.22 -1.35 -16.63
CA ASN A 398 6.80 -0.01 -16.53
C ASN A 398 7.94 0.18 -17.55
N PRO A 399 8.35 1.43 -17.81
CA PRO A 399 9.42 1.71 -18.79
C PRO A 399 10.79 1.17 -18.41
N ASN A 400 11.05 0.95 -17.12
CA ASN A 400 12.36 0.53 -16.61
C ASN A 400 12.55 -0.99 -16.64
N GLY A 401 11.50 -1.76 -16.94
CA GLY A 401 11.55 -3.22 -16.89
C GLY A 401 11.67 -3.81 -15.47
N ILE A 402 11.19 -3.09 -14.45
CA ILE A 402 11.05 -3.66 -13.10
C ILE A 402 9.97 -4.74 -13.15
N ILE A 403 10.31 -5.94 -12.65
CA ILE A 403 9.47 -7.13 -12.75
C ILE A 403 8.54 -7.20 -11.53
N ALA A 404 7.34 -7.77 -11.67
CA ALA A 404 6.56 -8.17 -10.50
C ALA A 404 7.13 -9.49 -9.94
N GLY A 405 7.58 -9.51 -8.69
CA GLY A 405 8.25 -10.68 -8.12
C GLY A 405 8.89 -10.41 -6.77
N LYS A 406 9.62 -11.40 -6.26
CA LYS A 406 10.41 -11.26 -5.04
C LYS A 406 11.72 -10.56 -5.37
N HIS A 407 11.98 -9.41 -4.77
CA HIS A 407 13.21 -8.66 -4.93
C HIS A 407 14.00 -8.62 -3.63
N SER A 408 15.31 -8.80 -3.71
CA SER A 408 16.21 -8.33 -2.65
C SER A 408 16.12 -6.81 -2.52
N TRP A 409 16.46 -6.27 -1.34
CA TRP A 409 16.48 -4.81 -1.15
C TRP A 409 17.33 -4.12 -2.20
N VAL A 410 18.54 -4.64 -2.46
CA VAL A 410 19.45 -4.04 -3.45
C VAL A 410 18.86 -4.08 -4.85
N ASP A 411 18.18 -5.15 -5.26
CA ASP A 411 17.66 -5.23 -6.62
C ASP A 411 16.55 -4.20 -6.92
N TYR A 412 15.66 -4.00 -5.96
CA TYR A 412 14.55 -3.06 -6.12
C TYR A 412 14.94 -1.61 -5.81
N MET A 413 15.81 -1.41 -4.81
CA MET A 413 16.16 -0.07 -4.31
C MET A 413 17.53 0.39 -4.75
N GLY A 414 18.56 -0.43 -4.52
CA GLY A 414 19.96 -0.06 -4.66
C GLY A 414 20.57 -0.26 -6.05
N ASN A 415 19.88 -0.94 -6.95
CA ASN A 415 20.35 -1.26 -8.29
C ASN A 415 20.60 0.05 -9.08
N LEU A 416 21.78 0.17 -9.66
CA LEU A 416 22.18 1.41 -10.33
C LEU A 416 21.33 1.70 -11.57
N GLN A 417 20.91 0.67 -12.30
CA GLN A 417 20.16 0.79 -13.55
C GLN A 417 18.71 1.23 -13.36
N TRP A 418 17.98 0.61 -12.42
CA TRP A 418 16.53 0.86 -12.26
C TRP A 418 16.08 1.12 -10.83
N GLY A 419 16.97 1.00 -9.83
CA GLY A 419 16.63 1.15 -8.43
C GLY A 419 16.18 2.57 -8.07
N TRP A 420 15.36 2.67 -7.01
CA TRP A 420 14.72 3.93 -6.62
C TRP A 420 15.53 4.77 -5.60
N LEU A 421 16.60 4.22 -5.02
CA LEU A 421 17.37 4.85 -3.92
C LEU A 421 17.83 6.28 -4.24
N SER A 422 18.35 6.51 -5.45
CA SER A 422 18.92 7.80 -5.85
C SER A 422 17.90 8.79 -6.40
N THR A 423 16.65 8.37 -6.64
CA THR A 423 15.66 9.20 -7.35
C THR A 423 14.40 9.50 -6.56
N ARG A 424 14.04 8.71 -5.53
CA ARG A 424 12.80 8.89 -4.77
C ARG A 424 13.04 9.03 -3.27
N GLY A 425 12.03 9.57 -2.57
CA GLY A 425 11.92 9.49 -1.12
C GLY A 425 11.15 8.24 -0.72
N ILE A 426 11.63 7.52 0.30
CA ILE A 426 11.17 6.19 0.71
C ILE A 426 10.76 6.21 2.20
N SER A 427 9.80 5.36 2.54
CA SER A 427 9.42 4.95 3.90
C SER A 427 9.18 3.44 3.85
N ASP A 428 10.09 2.66 4.46
CA ASP A 428 9.83 1.26 4.78
C ASP A 428 9.41 1.17 6.25
N VAL A 429 8.19 0.71 6.52
CA VAL A 429 7.73 0.43 7.90
C VAL A 429 7.95 -1.04 8.19
N VAL A 430 8.89 -1.33 9.09
CA VAL A 430 9.11 -2.67 9.64
C VAL A 430 8.09 -2.89 10.76
N VAL A 431 7.18 -3.84 10.56
CA VAL A 431 6.08 -4.18 11.46
C VAL A 431 6.38 -5.47 12.21
N LYS A 432 6.76 -5.37 13.48
CA LYS A 432 7.00 -6.53 14.34
C LYS A 432 5.73 -6.92 15.07
N LEU A 433 5.16 -8.08 14.71
CA LEU A 433 4.01 -8.65 15.40
C LEU A 433 4.09 -10.17 15.38
N ASP A 434 4.40 -10.76 16.54
CA ASP A 434 4.61 -12.21 16.67
C ASP A 434 3.34 -13.00 16.32
N ALA A 435 2.15 -12.41 16.52
CA ALA A 435 0.88 -13.02 16.12
C ALA A 435 0.74 -13.30 14.62
N VAL A 436 1.50 -12.59 13.79
CA VAL A 436 1.49 -12.81 12.34
C VAL A 436 2.72 -13.59 11.89
N THR A 437 3.86 -13.35 12.53
CA THR A 437 5.19 -13.77 12.04
C THR A 437 5.68 -15.09 12.62
N GLU A 438 5.09 -15.56 13.72
CA GLU A 438 5.40 -16.87 14.30
C GLU A 438 4.35 -17.93 13.94
N ASP A 439 4.82 -19.13 13.64
CA ASP A 439 3.97 -20.28 13.33
C ASP A 439 3.24 -20.79 14.58
N TYR A 440 2.05 -21.37 14.38
CA TYR A 440 1.21 -21.99 15.39
C TYR A 440 1.30 -23.51 15.26
N ASP A 441 1.36 -24.22 16.39
CA ASP A 441 1.35 -25.68 16.44
C ASP A 441 0.22 -26.17 17.38
N PHE A 442 -0.85 -26.71 16.79
CA PHE A 442 -2.02 -27.22 17.50
C PHE A 442 -1.94 -28.74 17.56
N ASN A 443 -1.11 -29.28 18.46
CA ASN A 443 -0.86 -30.73 18.60
C ASN A 443 -0.38 -31.42 17.30
N GLY A 444 0.59 -30.81 16.63
CA GLY A 444 1.18 -31.30 15.37
C GLY A 444 0.55 -30.69 14.12
N ILE A 445 -0.60 -30.03 14.24
CA ILE A 445 -1.21 -29.26 13.14
C ILE A 445 -0.58 -27.87 13.08
N LYS A 446 0.23 -27.64 12.06
CA LYS A 446 0.92 -26.35 11.86
C LYS A 446 0.09 -25.38 11.05
N LEU A 447 0.01 -24.14 11.51
CA LEU A 447 -0.64 -23.03 10.82
C LEU A 447 0.32 -21.83 10.78
N SER A 448 0.48 -21.20 9.61
CA SER A 448 1.37 -20.04 9.43
C SER A 448 0.68 -18.95 8.62
N ALA A 449 0.32 -17.85 9.29
CA ALA A 449 -0.33 -16.71 8.65
C ALA A 449 0.62 -16.00 7.68
N LEU A 450 1.87 -15.78 8.08
CA LEU A 450 2.88 -15.17 7.21
C LEU A 450 3.13 -16.02 5.97
N ARG A 451 3.33 -17.35 6.10
CA ARG A 451 3.60 -18.21 4.95
C ARG A 451 2.44 -18.19 3.95
N GLU A 452 1.21 -18.25 4.45
CA GLU A 452 0.03 -18.14 3.58
C GLU A 452 -0.02 -16.77 2.89
N PHE A 453 0.27 -15.68 3.61
CA PHE A 453 0.30 -14.35 3.01
C PHE A 453 1.33 -14.21 1.89
N LEU A 454 2.55 -14.70 2.11
CA LEU A 454 3.62 -14.67 1.10
C LEU A 454 3.25 -15.51 -0.11
N ARG A 455 2.58 -16.66 0.08
CA ARG A 455 2.06 -17.49 -1.02
C ARG A 455 1.02 -16.72 -1.86
N GLN A 456 0.11 -16.00 -1.22
CA GLN A 456 -0.89 -15.20 -1.93
C GLN A 456 -0.28 -14.03 -2.70
N LEU A 457 0.77 -13.42 -2.15
CA LEU A 457 1.56 -12.43 -2.86
C LEU A 457 2.26 -13.05 -4.07
N GLU A 458 2.88 -14.23 -3.95
CA GLU A 458 3.51 -14.95 -5.07
C GLU A 458 2.52 -15.23 -6.20
N VAL A 459 1.32 -15.72 -5.89
CA VAL A 459 0.26 -15.92 -6.89
C VAL A 459 -0.09 -14.61 -7.59
N THR A 460 -0.22 -13.53 -6.83
CA THR A 460 -0.57 -12.20 -7.36
C THR A 460 0.53 -11.66 -8.26
N MET A 461 1.80 -11.77 -7.85
CA MET A 461 2.97 -11.31 -8.61
C MET A 461 3.12 -12.06 -9.93
N ALA A 462 3.02 -13.40 -9.92
CA ALA A 462 3.12 -14.22 -11.12
C ALA A 462 2.02 -13.87 -12.14
N ARG A 463 0.79 -13.64 -11.67
CA ARG A 463 -0.32 -13.19 -12.52
C ARG A 463 -0.12 -11.76 -13.03
N TYR A 464 0.46 -10.88 -12.23
CA TYR A 464 0.80 -9.51 -12.65
C TYR A 464 1.82 -9.50 -13.79
N ARG A 465 2.86 -10.34 -13.72
CA ARG A 465 3.91 -10.45 -14.76
C ARG A 465 3.35 -10.72 -16.15
N VAL A 466 2.23 -11.44 -16.23
CA VAL A 466 1.62 -11.84 -17.52
C VAL A 466 0.33 -11.09 -17.81
N GLY A 467 -0.04 -10.11 -16.98
CA GLY A 467 -1.32 -9.39 -17.08
C GLY A 467 -2.52 -10.33 -17.10
N ASP A 468 -2.44 -11.40 -16.30
CA ASP A 468 -3.46 -12.45 -16.23
C ASP A 468 -3.80 -13.10 -17.58
N GLY A 469 -2.78 -13.25 -18.44
CA GLY A 469 -2.88 -13.81 -19.79
C GLY A 469 -3.06 -12.77 -20.90
N THR A 470 -3.27 -11.49 -20.56
CA THR A 470 -3.38 -10.41 -21.57
C THR A 470 -2.03 -9.81 -21.99
N GLY A 471 -0.95 -10.23 -21.32
CA GLY A 471 0.39 -9.68 -21.50
C GLY A 471 0.60 -8.31 -20.85
N SER A 472 -0.39 -7.79 -20.12
CA SER A 472 -0.37 -6.42 -19.62
C SER A 472 -1.15 -6.22 -18.33
N ALA A 473 -0.43 -5.91 -17.26
CA ALA A 473 -0.93 -5.29 -16.04
C ALA A 473 -0.60 -3.79 -16.05
N ILE A 474 -1.64 -2.94 -16.05
CA ILE A 474 -1.55 -1.47 -16.11
C ILE A 474 -2.39 -0.87 -14.98
N VAL A 475 -1.88 0.18 -14.34
CA VAL A 475 -2.61 0.92 -13.30
C VAL A 475 -3.70 1.81 -13.93
N THR A 476 -4.90 1.75 -13.37
CA THR A 476 -6.04 2.60 -13.70
C THR A 476 -6.62 3.20 -12.41
N PRO A 477 -7.55 4.17 -12.47
CA PRO A 477 -8.22 4.66 -11.26
C PRO A 477 -8.99 3.57 -10.46
N ALA A 478 -9.36 2.45 -11.11
CA ALA A 478 -10.09 1.34 -10.48
C ALA A 478 -9.19 0.12 -10.15
N THR A 479 -7.96 0.08 -10.67
CA THR A 479 -7.00 -1.02 -10.49
C THR A 479 -5.61 -0.48 -10.21
N SER A 480 -5.08 -0.74 -9.03
CA SER A 480 -3.76 -0.28 -8.61
C SER A 480 -3.01 -1.37 -7.86
N CYS A 481 -1.67 -1.28 -7.90
CA CYS A 481 -0.77 -2.21 -7.22
C CYS A 481 -1.14 -2.44 -5.74
N ILE A 482 -1.56 -1.38 -5.03
CA ILE A 482 -1.99 -1.47 -3.63
C ILE A 482 -3.30 -2.26 -3.48
N GLN A 483 -4.28 -2.08 -4.37
CA GLN A 483 -5.53 -2.84 -4.32
C GLN A 483 -5.28 -4.32 -4.58
N ASP A 484 -4.43 -4.66 -5.53
CA ASP A 484 -4.09 -6.05 -5.86
C ASP A 484 -3.27 -6.70 -4.72
N SER A 485 -2.34 -5.96 -4.11
CA SER A 485 -1.63 -6.38 -2.89
C SER A 485 -2.59 -6.57 -1.70
N SER A 486 -3.61 -5.71 -1.59
CA SER A 486 -4.64 -5.77 -0.56
C SER A 486 -5.59 -6.95 -0.77
N GLN A 487 -5.83 -7.35 -2.02
CA GLN A 487 -6.56 -8.57 -2.34
C GLN A 487 -5.83 -9.81 -1.82
N ALA A 488 -4.50 -9.89 -1.99
CA ALA A 488 -3.72 -11.00 -1.45
C ALA A 488 -3.87 -11.10 0.09
N LEU A 489 -3.89 -9.96 0.78
CA LEU A 489 -4.13 -9.90 2.22
C LEU A 489 -5.57 -10.35 2.58
N PHE A 490 -6.58 -9.90 1.83
CA PHE A 490 -7.96 -10.34 2.01
C PHE A 490 -8.09 -11.86 1.86
N THR A 491 -7.56 -12.42 0.76
CA THR A 491 -7.57 -13.88 0.52
C THR A 491 -6.90 -14.62 1.66
N THR A 492 -5.76 -14.13 2.16
CA THR A 492 -5.05 -14.74 3.29
C THR A 492 -5.94 -14.85 4.52
N ILE A 493 -6.66 -13.78 4.88
CA ILE A 493 -7.57 -13.77 6.03
C ILE A 493 -8.66 -14.84 5.84
N GLN A 494 -9.25 -14.91 4.65
CA GLN A 494 -10.29 -15.90 4.35
C GLN A 494 -9.76 -17.33 4.39
N THR A 495 -8.58 -17.59 3.81
CA THR A 495 -7.97 -18.92 3.78
C THR A 495 -7.58 -19.40 5.18
N VAL A 496 -7.00 -18.53 6.01
CA VAL A 496 -6.67 -18.89 7.40
C VAL A 496 -7.93 -19.18 8.21
N LYS A 497 -9.00 -18.36 8.08
CA LYS A 497 -10.30 -18.63 8.72
C LYS A 497 -10.84 -20.00 8.31
N GLN A 498 -10.87 -20.29 7.01
CA GLN A 498 -11.33 -21.57 6.48
C GLN A 498 -10.51 -22.76 6.97
N GLN A 499 -9.17 -22.65 7.02
CA GLN A 499 -8.30 -23.71 7.54
C GLN A 499 -8.61 -24.04 9.01
N VAL A 500 -8.93 -23.03 9.81
CA VAL A 500 -9.27 -23.18 11.22
C VAL A 500 -10.68 -23.76 11.39
N GLU A 501 -11.66 -23.24 10.65
CA GLU A 501 -13.05 -23.73 10.69
C GLU A 501 -13.19 -25.17 10.19
N ALA A 502 -12.40 -25.55 9.18
CA ALA A 502 -12.41 -26.90 8.62
C ALA A 502 -11.70 -27.95 9.50
N ASN A 503 -10.96 -27.52 10.53
CA ASN A 503 -10.19 -28.43 11.38
C ASN A 503 -10.69 -28.40 12.83
N SER A 504 -11.49 -29.39 13.20
CA SER A 504 -12.07 -29.50 14.54
C SER A 504 -11.04 -29.70 15.64
N GLU A 505 -9.84 -30.20 15.33
CA GLU A 505 -8.79 -30.39 16.33
C GLU A 505 -8.18 -29.04 16.75
N ILE A 506 -8.05 -28.08 15.81
CA ILE A 506 -7.61 -26.72 16.12
C ILE A 506 -8.63 -26.05 17.05
N THR A 507 -9.92 -26.13 16.74
CA THR A 507 -10.97 -25.51 17.56
C THR A 507 -11.05 -26.14 18.95
N GLN A 508 -11.02 -27.47 19.05
CA GLN A 508 -10.96 -28.18 20.33
C GLN A 508 -9.72 -27.80 21.15
N TRP A 509 -8.56 -27.64 20.50
CA TRP A 509 -7.33 -27.22 21.19
C TRP A 509 -7.47 -25.82 21.77
N LEU A 510 -7.99 -24.86 20.98
CA LEU A 510 -8.19 -23.47 21.42
C LEU A 510 -9.16 -23.38 22.61
N ASP A 511 -10.22 -24.20 22.60
CA ASP A 511 -11.23 -24.23 23.66
C ASP A 511 -10.70 -24.91 24.94
N SER A 512 -9.91 -25.98 24.81
CA SER A 512 -9.31 -26.69 25.93
C SER A 512 -8.09 -25.98 26.54
N HIS A 513 -7.45 -25.07 25.81
CA HIS A 513 -6.26 -24.32 26.24
C HIS A 513 -6.46 -22.79 26.22
N PRO A 514 -7.47 -22.24 26.91
CA PRO A 514 -7.90 -20.85 26.73
C PRO A 514 -6.86 -19.80 27.17
N ASN A 515 -5.91 -20.17 28.03
CA ASN A 515 -4.87 -19.29 28.58
C ASN A 515 -3.47 -19.62 28.05
N HIS A 516 -3.33 -20.59 27.15
CA HIS A 516 -2.03 -20.91 26.57
C HIS A 516 -1.52 -19.73 25.72
N PRO A 517 -0.23 -19.39 25.74
CA PRO A 517 0.32 -18.24 25.00
C PRO A 517 -0.07 -18.23 23.53
N GLN A 518 -0.04 -19.39 22.87
CA GLN A 518 -0.46 -19.53 21.47
C GLN A 518 -1.96 -19.25 21.26
N THR A 519 -2.85 -19.60 22.20
CA THR A 519 -4.29 -19.26 22.12
C THR A 519 -4.49 -17.76 22.23
N LEU A 520 -3.80 -17.10 23.16
CA LEU A 520 -3.88 -15.65 23.34
C LEU A 520 -3.38 -14.92 22.08
N ARG A 521 -2.26 -15.38 21.53
CA ARG A 521 -1.70 -14.87 20.28
C ARG A 521 -2.62 -15.13 19.08
N PHE A 522 -3.25 -16.29 19.02
CA PHE A 522 -4.20 -16.61 17.95
C PHE A 522 -5.47 -15.74 18.04
N ARG A 523 -5.96 -15.43 19.23
CA ARG A 523 -7.06 -14.46 19.42
C ARG A 523 -6.67 -13.06 18.93
N GLN A 524 -5.44 -12.63 19.17
CA GLN A 524 -4.90 -11.38 18.63
C GLN A 524 -4.86 -11.40 17.10
N LEU A 525 -4.39 -12.49 16.49
CA LEU A 525 -4.41 -12.69 15.03
C LEU A 525 -5.84 -12.63 14.47
N ALA A 526 -6.79 -13.33 15.11
CA ALA A 526 -8.19 -13.34 14.69
C ALA A 526 -8.83 -11.94 14.79
N SER A 527 -8.54 -11.20 15.86
CA SER A 527 -9.01 -9.82 16.04
C SER A 527 -8.42 -8.88 14.99
N LEU A 528 -7.11 -9.00 14.70
CA LEU A 528 -6.45 -8.26 13.63
C LEU A 528 -7.06 -8.58 12.27
N GLY A 529 -7.30 -9.87 11.97
CA GLY A 529 -7.91 -10.32 10.72
C GLY A 529 -9.31 -9.73 10.51
N SER A 530 -10.12 -9.64 11.57
CA SER A 530 -11.44 -8.98 11.52
C SER A 530 -11.34 -7.50 11.20
N ASP A 531 -10.41 -6.77 11.83
CA ASP A 531 -10.25 -5.33 11.58
C ASP A 531 -9.64 -5.05 10.21
N LEU A 532 -8.69 -5.88 9.75
CA LEU A 532 -8.13 -5.80 8.40
C LEU A 532 -9.20 -6.04 7.34
N GLU A 533 -10.08 -7.02 7.53
CA GLU A 533 -11.21 -7.25 6.63
C GLU A 533 -12.14 -6.03 6.56
N GLY A 534 -12.42 -5.38 7.69
CA GLY A 534 -13.18 -4.12 7.73
C GLY A 534 -12.47 -2.96 7.04
N LEU A 535 -11.14 -2.89 7.09
CA LEU A 535 -10.32 -1.93 6.36
C LEU A 535 -10.40 -2.16 4.84
N LEU A 536 -10.35 -3.43 4.42
CA LEU A 536 -10.36 -3.88 3.03
C LEU A 536 -11.75 -3.79 2.38
N THR A 537 -12.81 -3.82 3.20
CA THR A 537 -14.22 -3.76 2.78
C THR A 537 -14.94 -2.58 3.45
N PRO A 538 -14.50 -1.32 3.22
CA PRO A 538 -14.95 -0.16 3.99
C PRO A 538 -16.46 0.13 3.94
N LEU A 539 -17.17 -0.35 2.92
CA LEU A 539 -18.63 -0.23 2.78
C LEU A 539 -19.41 -1.48 3.24
N GLY A 540 -18.71 -2.50 3.78
CA GLY A 540 -19.27 -3.82 4.05
C GLY A 540 -19.52 -4.66 2.78
N ILE A 541 -19.06 -4.19 1.63
CA ILE A 541 -19.22 -4.83 0.33
C ILE A 541 -17.85 -5.30 -0.14
N VAL A 542 -17.70 -6.61 -0.33
CA VAL A 542 -16.52 -7.18 -0.97
C VAL A 542 -16.59 -6.86 -2.46
N ARG A 543 -15.46 -6.44 -3.05
CA ARG A 543 -15.39 -6.26 -4.51
C ARG A 543 -15.73 -7.57 -5.24
N ALA A 544 -16.49 -7.46 -6.33
CA ALA A 544 -16.94 -8.62 -7.08
C ALA A 544 -15.78 -9.48 -7.60
N ASP A 545 -14.71 -8.83 -8.11
CA ASP A 545 -13.50 -9.52 -8.56
C ASP A 545 -12.71 -10.17 -7.42
N TRP A 546 -12.72 -9.59 -6.23
CA TRP A 546 -12.09 -10.21 -5.05
C TRP A 546 -12.83 -11.46 -4.63
N GLN A 547 -14.15 -11.40 -4.57
CA GLN A 547 -14.99 -12.55 -4.23
C GLN A 547 -14.87 -13.67 -5.27
N SER A 548 -14.96 -13.35 -6.56
CA SER A 548 -14.88 -14.36 -7.64
C SER A 548 -13.49 -14.98 -7.75
N ASN A 549 -12.44 -14.21 -7.50
CA ASN A 549 -11.07 -14.69 -7.64
C ASN A 549 -10.57 -15.37 -6.35
N ASN A 550 -11.27 -15.28 -5.21
CA ASN A 550 -10.83 -15.83 -3.93
C ASN A 550 -10.53 -17.34 -4.05
N GLY A 551 -11.45 -18.14 -4.60
CA GLY A 551 -11.24 -19.57 -4.80
C GLY A 551 -10.12 -19.88 -5.81
N ILE A 552 -9.99 -19.09 -6.87
CA ILE A 552 -8.95 -19.29 -7.90
C ILE A 552 -7.56 -18.98 -7.35
N ILE A 553 -7.43 -17.86 -6.62
CA ILE A 553 -6.18 -17.41 -6.00
C ILE A 553 -5.79 -18.34 -4.84
N ALA A 554 -6.77 -18.80 -4.06
CA ALA A 554 -6.56 -19.78 -3.00
C ALA A 554 -6.22 -21.18 -3.52
N GLY A 555 -6.37 -21.46 -4.83
CA GLY A 555 -6.09 -22.76 -5.44
C GLY A 555 -7.22 -23.78 -5.27
N THR A 556 -8.41 -23.34 -4.86
CA THR A 556 -9.60 -24.18 -4.61
C THR A 556 -10.66 -24.08 -5.70
N GLY A 557 -10.53 -23.15 -6.65
CA GLY A 557 -11.49 -22.88 -7.72
C GLY A 557 -10.90 -23.02 -9.13
N ILE A 558 -11.75 -23.41 -10.08
CA ILE A 558 -11.41 -23.55 -11.52
C ILE A 558 -12.17 -22.46 -12.30
N GLY A 559 -11.49 -21.61 -13.07
CA GLY A 559 -12.18 -20.59 -13.89
C GLY A 559 -11.30 -19.48 -14.47
N LYS A 560 -11.90 -18.66 -15.35
CA LYS A 560 -11.31 -17.39 -15.80
C LYS A 560 -11.52 -16.32 -14.75
N THR A 561 -10.46 -15.58 -14.49
CA THR A 561 -10.42 -14.50 -13.53
C THR A 561 -11.02 -13.24 -14.10
N PHE A 562 -11.73 -12.52 -13.25
CA PHE A 562 -12.42 -11.28 -13.59
C PHE A 562 -11.71 -10.11 -12.91
N GLN A 563 -11.60 -8.97 -13.58
CA GLN A 563 -11.15 -7.71 -12.97
C GLN A 563 -12.29 -6.70 -13.06
N ASP A 564 -12.74 -6.20 -11.92
CA ASP A 564 -13.74 -5.14 -11.88
C ASP A 564 -13.04 -3.79 -12.04
N ARG A 565 -13.19 -3.18 -13.23
CA ARG A 565 -12.63 -1.86 -13.56
C ARG A 565 -13.65 -0.73 -13.40
N SER A 566 -14.80 -1.01 -12.80
CA SER A 566 -15.85 -0.01 -12.61
C SER A 566 -15.48 1.01 -11.54
N ILE A 567 -16.18 2.14 -11.56
CA ILE A 567 -16.09 3.15 -10.49
C ILE A 567 -16.55 2.56 -9.14
N TRP A 568 -17.44 1.56 -9.18
CA TRP A 568 -17.90 0.85 -7.98
C TRP A 568 -16.75 0.12 -7.29
N ALA A 569 -15.83 -0.52 -8.03
CA ALA A 569 -14.65 -1.16 -7.45
C ALA A 569 -13.75 -0.17 -6.69
N GLY A 570 -13.59 1.05 -7.21
CA GLY A 570 -12.88 2.13 -6.53
C GLY A 570 -13.58 2.59 -5.25
N LEU A 571 -14.91 2.73 -5.28
CA LEU A 571 -15.71 3.13 -4.12
C LEU A 571 -15.74 2.05 -3.02
N THR A 572 -15.83 0.77 -3.38
CA THR A 572 -15.88 -0.33 -2.39
C THR A 572 -14.52 -0.66 -1.79
N SER A 573 -13.42 -0.12 -2.32
CA SER A 573 -12.05 -0.31 -1.81
C SER A 573 -11.26 1.00 -1.64
N TRP A 574 -11.95 2.11 -1.39
CA TRP A 574 -11.35 3.45 -1.40
C TRP A 574 -10.20 3.63 -0.41
N ARG A 575 -10.23 2.94 0.73
CA ARG A 575 -9.17 2.97 1.77
C ARG A 575 -7.84 2.38 1.30
N THR A 576 -7.88 1.48 0.32
CA THR A 576 -6.69 0.87 -0.29
C THR A 576 -6.47 1.35 -1.72
N MET A 577 -7.08 2.47 -2.13
CA MET A 577 -6.89 3.02 -3.48
C MET A 577 -5.61 3.84 -3.62
N MET A 578 -5.18 4.49 -2.53
CA MET A 578 -4.00 5.35 -2.53
C MET A 578 -2.88 4.74 -1.68
N PRO A 579 -1.66 4.54 -2.23
CA PRO A 579 -0.52 3.97 -1.52
C PRO A 579 -0.27 4.60 -0.13
N ARG A 580 -0.27 5.95 -0.07
CA ARG A 580 -0.03 6.66 1.18
C ARG A 580 -1.10 6.40 2.25
N GLN A 581 -2.35 6.35 1.84
CA GLN A 581 -3.44 6.10 2.77
C GLN A 581 -3.38 4.67 3.32
N ALA A 582 -3.08 3.70 2.45
CA ALA A 582 -2.98 2.31 2.87
C ALA A 582 -1.81 2.06 3.84
N GLU A 583 -0.61 2.62 3.59
CA GLU A 583 0.52 2.52 4.53
C GLU A 583 0.14 3.08 5.92
N ASP A 584 -0.42 4.30 5.96
CA ASP A 584 -0.80 4.97 7.22
C ASP A 584 -1.87 4.16 7.99
N GLU A 585 -2.91 3.67 7.30
CA GLU A 585 -4.00 2.90 7.91
C GLU A 585 -3.55 1.51 8.38
N LEU A 586 -2.74 0.80 7.58
CA LEU A 586 -2.17 -0.50 7.96
C LEU A 586 -1.22 -0.36 9.14
N ALA A 587 -0.28 0.59 9.10
CA ALA A 587 0.67 0.82 10.19
C ALA A 587 -0.07 1.12 11.50
N THR A 588 -1.09 1.99 11.44
CA THR A 588 -1.89 2.32 12.63
C THR A 588 -2.67 1.12 13.15
N LEU A 589 -3.22 0.28 12.26
CA LEU A 589 -3.97 -0.90 12.66
C LEU A 589 -3.06 -1.96 13.28
N PHE A 590 -1.91 -2.25 12.68
CA PHE A 590 -0.93 -3.18 13.26
C PHE A 590 -0.47 -2.72 14.64
N PHE A 591 -0.15 -1.43 14.81
CA PHE A 591 0.22 -0.88 16.11
C PHE A 591 -0.92 -0.98 17.13
N ARG A 592 -2.18 -0.73 16.75
CA ARG A 592 -3.32 -0.95 17.66
C ARG A 592 -3.37 -2.40 18.16
N HIS A 593 -3.02 -3.35 17.30
CA HIS A 593 -2.94 -4.78 17.62
C HIS A 593 -1.61 -5.18 18.26
N GLY A 594 -0.84 -4.26 18.83
CA GLY A 594 0.34 -4.56 19.64
C GLY A 594 1.65 -4.68 18.85
N ALA A 595 1.69 -4.26 17.59
CA ALA A 595 2.92 -4.29 16.80
C ALA A 595 3.87 -3.15 17.17
N ASP A 596 5.17 -3.44 17.25
CA ASP A 596 6.20 -2.39 17.24
C ASP A 596 6.53 -2.00 15.79
N LEU A 597 6.70 -0.70 15.54
CA LEU A 597 6.96 -0.17 14.20
C LEU A 597 8.35 0.46 14.11
N TRP A 598 9.06 0.20 13.03
CA TRP A 598 10.33 0.87 12.72
C TRP A 598 10.30 1.47 11.32
N PHE A 599 10.39 2.79 11.24
CA PHE A 599 10.40 3.54 9.99
C PHE A 599 11.84 3.71 9.51
N LEU A 600 12.14 3.15 8.33
CA LEU A 600 13.41 3.33 7.64
C LEU A 600 13.18 4.26 6.45
N ARG A 601 13.72 5.48 6.52
CA ARG A 601 13.59 6.45 5.43
C ARG A 601 14.91 6.67 4.72
N SER A 602 14.82 6.84 3.41
CA SER A 602 15.89 7.38 2.56
C SER A 602 15.29 8.44 1.64
N ASN A 603 16.04 9.50 1.35
CA ASN A 603 15.58 10.58 0.49
C ASN A 603 16.64 10.88 -0.57
N GLN A 604 16.57 10.23 -1.74
CA GLN A 604 17.54 10.41 -2.84
C GLN A 604 18.99 10.31 -2.34
N VAL A 605 19.41 9.08 -2.06
CA VAL A 605 20.69 8.76 -1.43
C VAL A 605 21.66 8.15 -2.47
N GLY A 606 22.96 8.37 -2.28
CA GLY A 606 24.01 8.02 -3.25
C GLY A 606 24.87 9.24 -3.58
N GLY A 607 25.23 9.41 -4.85
CA GLY A 607 25.78 10.67 -5.36
C GLY A 607 24.71 11.78 -5.45
N TRP A 608 25.14 12.98 -5.83
CA TRP A 608 24.29 14.17 -5.85
C TRP A 608 23.84 14.55 -7.27
N GLN A 609 22.53 14.56 -7.51
CA GLN A 609 21.92 14.92 -8.80
C GLN A 609 21.09 16.19 -8.72
N ASP A 610 21.50 17.26 -9.41
CA ASP A 610 20.72 18.49 -9.49
C ASP A 610 19.46 18.34 -10.36
N GLY A 611 18.49 19.23 -10.15
CA GLY A 611 17.25 19.30 -10.93
C GLY A 611 16.14 18.31 -10.52
N ILE A 612 16.41 17.35 -9.63
CA ILE A 612 15.37 16.51 -9.01
C ILE A 612 15.32 16.67 -7.49
N LEU A 613 14.13 16.50 -6.92
CA LEU A 613 13.88 16.55 -5.47
C LEU A 613 12.96 15.40 -5.05
N PRO A 614 13.15 14.80 -3.86
CA PRO A 614 12.19 13.83 -3.36
C PRO A 614 10.92 14.57 -2.94
N ILE A 615 9.74 14.06 -3.33
CA ILE A 615 8.45 14.61 -2.92
C ILE A 615 7.62 13.53 -2.21
N ALA A 616 6.88 13.95 -1.18
CA ALA A 616 6.06 13.03 -0.40
C ALA A 616 4.90 12.45 -1.23
N PRO A 617 4.58 11.16 -1.07
CA PRO A 617 3.33 10.60 -1.56
C PRO A 617 2.17 11.19 -0.75
N THR A 618 1.02 11.36 -1.40
CA THR A 618 -0.15 12.01 -0.81
C THR A 618 -1.38 11.12 -0.94
N PRO A 619 -2.36 11.25 -0.04
CA PRO A 619 -3.73 10.79 -0.30
C PRO A 619 -4.32 11.46 -1.56
N LEU A 620 -5.50 11.00 -1.98
CA LEU A 620 -6.22 11.57 -3.13
C LEU A 620 -6.45 13.08 -2.93
N LEU A 621 -6.05 13.91 -3.90
CA LEU A 621 -6.09 15.38 -3.87
C LEU A 621 -5.24 16.00 -2.74
N GLY A 622 -4.26 15.27 -2.22
CA GLY A 622 -3.53 15.66 -1.02
C GLY A 622 -2.61 16.88 -1.16
N ARG A 623 -2.32 17.36 -2.38
CA ARG A 623 -1.58 18.62 -2.58
C ARG A 623 -2.45 19.87 -2.38
N ILE A 624 -3.77 19.72 -2.30
CA ILE A 624 -4.68 20.83 -1.97
C ILE A 624 -4.73 20.95 -0.44
N THR A 625 -3.87 21.81 0.12
CA THR A 625 -3.79 22.04 1.56
C THR A 625 -4.42 23.37 1.96
N PHE A 626 -4.78 23.52 3.24
CA PHE A 626 -5.10 24.83 3.79
C PHE A 626 -3.87 25.73 3.71
N PRO A 627 -3.99 26.99 3.25
CA PRO A 627 -2.87 27.93 3.19
C PRO A 627 -2.12 28.01 4.52
N GLY A 628 -0.80 27.85 4.47
CA GLY A 628 0.07 27.86 5.67
C GLY A 628 0.12 26.56 6.48
N THR A 629 -0.55 25.49 6.03
CA THR A 629 -0.55 24.18 6.73
C THR A 629 -0.23 23.02 5.78
N GLN A 630 0.05 21.84 6.36
CA GLN A 630 0.17 20.57 5.64
C GLN A 630 -1.15 19.77 5.59
N ILE A 631 -2.27 20.36 6.02
CA ILE A 631 -3.55 19.66 6.15
C ILE A 631 -4.26 19.62 4.79
N SER A 632 -4.37 18.44 4.20
CA SER A 632 -5.09 18.18 2.94
C SER A 632 -6.61 18.15 3.16
N PHE A 633 -7.24 19.32 3.32
CA PHE A 633 -8.63 19.41 3.73
C PHE A 633 -9.62 18.72 2.77
N VAL A 634 -9.36 18.77 1.46
CA VAL A 634 -10.21 18.09 0.47
C VAL A 634 -10.18 16.57 0.68
N SER A 635 -8.99 16.00 0.86
CA SER A 635 -8.82 14.58 1.15
C SER A 635 -9.53 14.17 2.44
N VAL A 636 -9.40 14.98 3.49
CA VAL A 636 -10.07 14.76 4.78
C VAL A 636 -11.60 14.74 4.60
N LEU A 637 -12.16 15.72 3.90
CA LEU A 637 -13.61 15.80 3.67
C LEU A 637 -14.13 14.61 2.83
N ILE A 638 -13.40 14.20 1.79
CA ILE A 638 -13.74 13.02 0.98
C ILE A 638 -13.74 11.77 1.85
N ASN A 639 -12.70 11.57 2.65
CA ASN A 639 -12.58 10.38 3.51
C ASN A 639 -13.69 10.32 4.56
N ARG A 640 -14.02 11.45 5.20
CA ARG A 640 -15.15 11.55 6.14
C ARG A 640 -16.46 11.18 5.48
N PHE A 641 -16.72 11.74 4.31
CA PHE A 641 -17.92 11.45 3.55
C PHE A 641 -18.03 9.97 3.18
N LEU A 642 -17.00 9.42 2.53
CA LEU A 642 -16.99 8.02 2.10
C LEU A 642 -17.10 7.04 3.27
N ALA A 643 -16.48 7.35 4.41
CA ALA A 643 -16.58 6.52 5.60
C ALA A 643 -17.96 6.57 6.27
N ALA A 644 -18.63 7.73 6.24
CA ALA A 644 -19.93 7.90 6.89
C ALA A 644 -21.12 7.33 6.09
N ILE A 645 -20.96 7.14 4.78
CA ILE A 645 -22.00 6.54 3.92
C ILE A 645 -21.99 5.00 3.92
N ALA A 646 -21.06 4.38 4.67
CA ALA A 646 -21.03 2.93 4.85
C ALA A 646 -22.38 2.40 5.37
N ILE A 647 -22.74 1.19 4.92
CA ILE A 647 -24.03 0.58 5.26
C ILE A 647 -24.08 0.29 6.77
N PRO A 648 -25.09 0.79 7.51
CA PRO A 648 -25.20 0.54 8.94
C PRO A 648 -25.43 -0.94 9.23
N GLN A 649 -24.81 -1.42 10.32
CA GLN A 649 -25.02 -2.76 10.85
C GLN A 649 -26.24 -2.80 11.78
N GLY A 650 -26.68 -4.00 12.18
CA GLY A 650 -27.82 -4.17 13.09
C GLY A 650 -27.67 -3.41 14.42
N LYS A 651 -26.44 -3.32 14.96
CA LYS A 651 -26.14 -2.55 16.18
C LYS A 651 -26.34 -1.05 15.99
N ASP A 652 -26.06 -0.52 14.80
CA ASP A 652 -26.23 0.91 14.52
C ASP A 652 -27.71 1.31 14.52
N TRP A 653 -28.56 0.42 14.00
CA TRP A 653 -30.02 0.61 14.05
C TRP A 653 -30.56 0.50 15.48
N GLN A 654 -30.00 -0.37 16.32
CA GLN A 654 -30.34 -0.42 17.74
C GLN A 654 -29.98 0.89 18.45
N ILE A 655 -28.79 1.43 18.19
CA ILE A 655 -28.36 2.74 18.72
C ILE A 655 -29.32 3.85 18.25
N ALA A 656 -29.72 3.84 16.98
CA ALA A 656 -30.68 4.81 16.45
C ALA A 656 -32.05 4.73 17.15
N GLY A 657 -32.57 3.50 17.35
CA GLY A 657 -33.82 3.27 18.07
C GLY A 657 -33.76 3.73 19.53
N ILE A 658 -32.70 3.38 20.25
CA ILE A 658 -32.48 3.83 21.64
C ILE A 658 -32.39 5.34 21.72
N THR A 659 -31.65 5.96 20.79
CA THR A 659 -31.49 7.42 20.74
C THR A 659 -32.84 8.13 20.54
N LEU A 660 -33.69 7.61 19.65
CA LEU A 660 -35.05 8.12 19.44
C LEU A 660 -35.92 8.00 20.69
N LEU A 661 -35.85 6.88 21.41
CA LEU A 661 -36.60 6.67 22.65
C LEU A 661 -36.15 7.65 23.74
N VAL A 662 -34.84 7.76 23.95
CA VAL A 662 -34.26 8.67 24.97
C VAL A 662 -34.60 10.12 24.64
N TYR A 663 -34.40 10.55 23.39
CA TYR A 663 -34.74 11.90 22.97
C TYR A 663 -36.24 12.16 23.12
N GLY A 664 -37.10 11.25 22.66
CA GLY A 664 -38.56 11.37 22.75
C GLY A 664 -39.07 11.46 24.19
N ALA A 665 -38.50 10.66 25.09
CA ALA A 665 -38.84 10.65 26.52
C ALA A 665 -38.57 11.99 27.20
N ILE A 666 -37.67 12.83 26.67
CA ILE A 666 -37.39 14.16 27.19
C ILE A 666 -38.13 15.24 26.39
N ALA A 667 -38.05 15.17 25.07
CA ALA A 667 -38.58 16.21 24.17
C ALA A 667 -40.12 16.29 24.21
N ILE A 668 -40.83 15.16 24.28
CA ILE A 668 -42.30 15.14 24.27
C ILE A 668 -42.86 15.77 25.56
N PRO A 669 -42.44 15.37 26.79
CA PRO A 669 -42.93 16.01 28.01
C PRO A 669 -42.56 17.48 28.09
N LEU A 670 -41.30 17.83 27.78
CA LEU A 670 -40.83 19.21 27.83
C LEU A 670 -41.58 20.11 26.84
N GLY A 671 -41.71 19.67 25.60
CA GLY A 671 -42.40 20.42 24.56
C GLY A 671 -43.90 20.55 24.83
N SER A 672 -44.53 19.52 25.42
CA SER A 672 -45.95 19.57 25.78
C SER A 672 -46.21 20.48 26.99
N TYR A 673 -45.35 20.42 28.01
CA TYR A 673 -45.44 21.24 29.22
C TYR A 673 -45.44 22.74 28.89
N PHE A 674 -44.56 23.16 27.98
CA PHE A 674 -44.49 24.56 27.53
C PHE A 674 -45.42 24.87 26.34
N GLY A 675 -46.31 23.94 25.96
CA GLY A 675 -47.29 24.12 24.88
C GLY A 675 -46.69 24.24 23.47
N PHE A 676 -45.42 23.91 23.30
CA PHE A 676 -44.72 23.93 22.02
C PHE A 676 -45.10 22.75 21.14
N LEU A 677 -45.25 21.55 21.72
CA LEU A 677 -45.74 20.34 21.05
C LEU A 677 -47.20 20.15 21.42
N ARG A 678 -48.09 20.09 20.42
CA ARG A 678 -49.52 19.83 20.61
C ARG A 678 -49.96 18.74 19.65
N TRP A 679 -50.71 17.77 20.14
CA TRP A 679 -51.23 16.73 19.26
C TRP A 679 -52.19 17.34 18.22
N ARG A 680 -51.74 17.41 16.97
CA ARG A 680 -52.51 17.89 15.83
C ARG A 680 -51.95 17.29 14.55
N ILE A 681 -52.79 16.51 13.89
CA ILE A 681 -52.43 15.86 12.62
C ILE A 681 -52.53 16.88 11.48
N TRP A 682 -51.50 16.93 10.62
CA TRP A 682 -51.49 17.79 9.46
C TRP A 682 -52.49 17.32 8.40
N GLN A 683 -53.66 17.95 8.30
CA GLN A 683 -54.66 17.55 7.32
C GLN A 683 -54.24 17.95 5.89
N THR A 684 -53.80 16.97 5.10
CA THR A 684 -53.38 17.15 3.72
C THR A 684 -53.53 15.85 2.93
N HIS A 685 -53.48 15.93 1.60
CA HIS A 685 -53.42 14.76 0.73
C HIS A 685 -52.16 13.90 1.00
N TRP A 686 -52.30 12.57 0.95
CA TRP A 686 -51.23 11.61 1.26
C TRP A 686 -49.94 11.82 0.45
N PHE A 687 -50.07 12.26 -0.81
CA PHE A 687 -48.92 12.61 -1.65
C PHE A 687 -48.03 13.72 -1.03
N ASN A 688 -48.63 14.66 -0.31
CA ASN A 688 -47.88 15.74 0.35
C ASN A 688 -47.09 15.23 1.56
N TYR A 689 -47.55 14.17 2.23
CA TYR A 689 -46.74 13.49 3.25
C TYR A 689 -45.48 12.91 2.64
N ILE A 690 -45.59 12.18 1.52
CA ILE A 690 -44.44 11.61 0.80
C ILE A 690 -43.47 12.70 0.34
N LEU A 691 -44.00 13.75 -0.29
CA LEU A 691 -43.18 14.86 -0.77
C LEU A 691 -42.44 15.56 0.37
N VAL A 692 -43.11 15.83 1.49
CA VAL A 692 -42.50 16.47 2.65
C VAL A 692 -41.51 15.53 3.34
N THR A 693 -41.79 14.23 3.44
CA THR A 693 -40.84 13.23 3.95
C THR A 693 -39.56 13.20 3.12
N LEU A 694 -39.66 13.16 1.78
CA LEU A 694 -38.49 13.20 0.90
C LEU A 694 -37.70 14.50 1.06
N GLN A 695 -38.37 15.64 1.20
CA GLN A 695 -37.72 16.93 1.43
C GLN A 695 -37.02 17.02 2.79
N ILE A 696 -37.70 16.59 3.86
CA ILE A 696 -37.12 16.53 5.21
C ILE A 696 -35.89 15.64 5.17
N PHE A 697 -36.01 14.44 4.61
CA PHE A 697 -34.94 13.47 4.64
C PHE A 697 -33.72 13.93 3.82
N VAL A 698 -33.92 14.36 2.56
CA VAL A 698 -32.79 14.72 1.68
C VAL A 698 -32.21 16.09 2.01
N LEU A 699 -33.06 17.12 2.14
CA LEU A 699 -32.58 18.50 2.22
C LEU A 699 -32.30 18.97 3.64
N THR A 700 -32.95 18.38 4.64
CA THR A 700 -32.84 18.81 6.05
C THR A 700 -32.00 17.80 6.81
N ALA A 701 -32.50 16.58 7.03
CA ALA A 701 -31.83 15.60 7.85
C ALA A 701 -30.48 15.15 7.24
N TRP A 702 -30.47 14.67 5.99
CA TRP A 702 -29.23 14.20 5.37
C TRP A 702 -28.25 15.35 5.09
N GLY A 703 -28.74 16.49 4.58
CA GLY A 703 -27.92 17.65 4.28
C GLY A 703 -27.30 18.31 5.52
N GLU A 704 -28.08 18.53 6.57
CA GLU A 704 -27.59 19.13 7.83
C GLU A 704 -26.67 18.15 8.57
N GLU A 705 -27.04 16.87 8.68
CA GLU A 705 -26.17 15.90 9.35
C GLU A 705 -24.87 15.65 8.58
N LEU A 706 -24.89 15.66 7.24
CA LEU A 706 -23.67 15.65 6.44
C LEU A 706 -22.78 16.84 6.82
N PHE A 707 -23.33 18.05 6.84
CA PHE A 707 -22.52 19.24 7.10
C PHE A 707 -22.01 19.29 8.55
N PHE A 708 -22.90 19.21 9.52
CA PHE A 708 -22.57 19.41 10.93
C PHE A 708 -21.86 18.20 11.54
N ARG A 709 -22.27 16.97 11.22
CA ARG A 709 -21.76 15.79 11.93
C ARG A 709 -20.72 15.04 11.12
N VAL A 710 -20.77 15.05 9.79
CA VAL A 710 -19.79 14.32 8.97
C VAL A 710 -18.63 15.20 8.51
N LEU A 711 -18.89 16.38 7.95
CA LEU A 711 -17.82 17.21 7.37
C LEU A 711 -17.02 17.96 8.44
N ILE A 712 -17.70 18.55 9.42
CA ILE A 712 -17.05 19.33 10.49
C ILE A 712 -16.38 18.41 11.53
N LEU A 713 -17.08 17.39 12.02
CA LEU A 713 -16.50 16.51 13.05
C LEU A 713 -15.45 15.58 12.44
N PRO A 714 -14.37 15.29 13.18
CA PRO A 714 -13.55 14.14 12.87
C PRO A 714 -14.39 12.87 12.85
N TYR A 715 -14.18 12.03 11.83
CA TYR A 715 -14.85 10.74 11.76
C TYR A 715 -14.54 9.95 13.05
N PRO A 716 -15.51 9.27 13.70
CA PRO A 716 -15.29 8.66 15.01
C PRO A 716 -14.19 7.60 15.03
N ARG A 717 -13.88 7.00 13.88
CA ARG A 717 -12.76 6.05 13.72
C ARG A 717 -11.53 6.69 13.07
N GLU A 718 -11.56 7.99 12.75
CA GLU A 718 -10.31 8.75 12.53
C GLU A 718 -9.55 8.75 13.85
N PHE A 719 -8.25 8.51 13.75
CA PHE A 719 -7.38 8.48 14.91
C PHE A 719 -7.09 9.91 15.40
N VAL A 720 -8.03 10.50 16.15
CA VAL A 720 -7.94 11.86 16.71
C VAL A 720 -8.14 11.78 18.22
N HIS A 721 -7.38 12.59 18.97
CA HIS A 721 -7.48 12.63 20.43
C HIS A 721 -8.90 13.01 20.89
N GLY A 722 -9.40 12.36 21.94
CA GLY A 722 -10.78 12.54 22.42
C GLY A 722 -11.13 13.99 22.77
N SER A 723 -10.20 14.75 23.35
CA SER A 723 -10.42 16.18 23.66
C SER A 723 -10.58 17.04 22.41
N VAL A 724 -9.82 16.75 21.35
CA VAL A 724 -9.93 17.45 20.06
C VAL A 724 -11.27 17.10 19.42
N TRP A 725 -11.68 15.85 19.49
CA TRP A 725 -13.00 15.42 19.03
C TRP A 725 -14.13 16.16 19.77
N LEU A 726 -14.07 16.22 21.10
CA LEU A 726 -15.04 16.93 21.93
C LEU A 726 -15.08 18.45 21.65
N MET A 727 -13.93 19.07 21.40
CA MET A 727 -13.85 20.47 21.00
C MET A 727 -14.59 20.71 19.67
N TRP A 728 -14.34 19.87 18.66
CA TRP A 728 -15.07 19.94 17.38
C TRP A 728 -16.56 19.62 17.54
N ALA A 729 -16.92 18.69 18.42
CA ALA A 729 -18.31 18.38 18.75
C ALA A 729 -19.04 19.58 19.34
N GLY A 730 -18.43 20.28 20.31
CA GLY A 730 -18.97 21.51 20.89
C GLY A 730 -19.08 22.64 19.86
N PHE A 731 -18.03 22.83 19.04
CA PHE A 731 -18.04 23.84 17.97
C PHE A 731 -19.13 23.58 16.94
N SER A 732 -19.24 22.35 16.45
CA SER A 732 -20.28 21.95 15.48
C SER A 732 -21.69 22.11 16.06
N LEU A 733 -21.89 21.72 17.31
CA LEU A 733 -23.17 21.90 17.99
C LEU A 733 -23.55 23.38 18.10
N GLY A 734 -22.60 24.24 18.47
CA GLY A 734 -22.82 25.69 18.49
C GLY A 734 -23.22 26.25 17.12
N LEU A 735 -22.52 25.85 16.05
CA LEU A 735 -22.86 26.24 14.68
C LEU A 735 -24.24 25.74 14.26
N PHE A 736 -24.60 24.51 14.61
CA PHE A 736 -25.91 23.93 14.32
C PHE A 736 -27.04 24.73 14.98
N VAL A 737 -26.87 25.15 16.24
CA VAL A 737 -27.89 25.95 16.95
C VAL A 737 -28.00 27.34 16.33
N ILE A 738 -26.88 28.02 16.07
CA ILE A 738 -26.84 29.36 15.46
C ILE A 738 -27.38 29.36 14.02
N TYR A 739 -27.19 28.25 13.29
CA TYR A 739 -27.69 28.09 11.93
C TYR A 739 -29.20 28.32 11.82
N HIS A 740 -29.99 27.91 12.81
CA HIS A 740 -31.44 28.03 12.76
C HIS A 740 -31.92 29.50 12.67
N PRO A 741 -31.56 30.41 13.60
CA PRO A 741 -31.83 31.84 13.47
C PRO A 741 -31.36 32.46 12.15
N ILE A 742 -30.17 32.08 11.67
CA ILE A 742 -29.59 32.61 10.42
C ILE A 742 -30.40 32.12 9.21
N ASN A 743 -30.74 30.83 9.17
CA ASN A 743 -31.53 30.22 8.11
C ASN A 743 -32.92 30.89 8.04
N ALA A 744 -33.54 31.14 9.18
CA ALA A 744 -34.80 31.88 9.26
C ALA A 744 -34.72 33.32 8.75
N LYS A 745 -33.59 34.02 8.93
CA LYS A 745 -33.39 35.36 8.37
C LYS A 745 -33.11 35.37 6.87
N THR A 746 -32.57 34.29 6.32
CA THR A 746 -32.00 34.27 4.97
C THR A 746 -32.80 33.38 4.02
N LEU A 747 -32.61 32.07 4.12
CA LEU A 747 -33.07 31.08 3.14
C LEU A 747 -34.49 30.56 3.44
N PHE A 748 -34.91 30.53 4.70
CA PHE A 748 -36.19 29.97 5.12
C PHE A 748 -36.99 30.94 6.00
N LYS A 749 -37.48 32.04 5.39
CA LYS A 749 -38.23 33.09 6.10
C LYS A 749 -39.47 32.61 6.85
N ALA A 750 -40.11 31.53 6.40
CA ALA A 750 -41.24 30.92 7.10
C ALA A 750 -40.88 30.40 8.50
N GLY A 751 -39.60 30.14 8.78
CA GLY A 751 -39.11 29.73 10.10
C GLY A 751 -38.92 30.89 11.10
N TYR A 752 -39.06 32.15 10.67
CA TYR A 752 -38.75 33.33 11.50
C TYR A 752 -39.46 33.35 12.86
N PRO A 753 -40.76 33.06 12.98
CA PRO A 753 -41.45 33.08 14.28
C PRO A 753 -41.01 31.99 15.24
N LEU A 754 -40.39 30.90 14.74
CA LEU A 754 -40.03 29.72 15.54
C LEU A 754 -38.55 29.60 15.83
N PHE A 755 -37.68 29.86 14.86
CA PHE A 755 -36.26 29.55 14.97
C PHE A 755 -35.50 30.49 15.91
N PHE A 756 -36.17 31.52 16.44
CA PHE A 756 -35.68 32.37 17.53
C PHE A 756 -36.24 31.99 18.90
N GLN A 757 -37.21 31.08 18.98
CA GLN A 757 -37.82 30.70 20.24
C GLN A 757 -36.82 29.90 21.09
N PRO A 758 -36.59 30.28 22.37
CA PRO A 758 -35.62 29.58 23.21
C PRO A 758 -35.90 28.09 23.35
N LEU A 759 -37.17 27.70 23.48
CA LEU A 759 -37.56 26.30 23.61
C LEU A 759 -37.31 25.50 22.33
N PHE A 760 -37.54 26.09 21.15
CA PHE A 760 -37.17 25.44 19.89
C PHE A 760 -35.65 25.22 19.84
N LEU A 761 -34.86 26.23 20.20
CA LEU A 761 -33.40 26.11 20.23
C LEU A 761 -32.91 25.08 21.26
N ILE A 762 -33.56 24.96 22.41
CA ILE A 762 -33.24 23.92 23.41
C ILE A 762 -33.51 22.53 22.83
N LEU A 763 -34.70 22.30 22.26
CA LEU A 763 -35.05 21.01 21.66
C LEU A 763 -34.15 20.67 20.46
N ALA A 764 -33.84 21.65 19.61
CA ALA A 764 -32.88 21.49 18.52
C ALA A 764 -31.48 21.18 19.07
N SER A 765 -31.01 21.88 20.10
CA SER A 765 -29.72 21.60 20.74
C SER A 765 -29.66 20.16 21.27
N MET A 766 -30.71 19.70 21.94
CA MET A 766 -30.82 18.33 22.44
C MET A 766 -30.80 17.30 21.31
N LEU A 767 -31.52 17.56 20.22
CA LEU A 767 -31.48 16.71 19.04
C LEU A 767 -30.08 16.68 18.43
N GLY A 768 -29.42 17.83 18.38
CA GLY A 768 -28.05 17.95 17.92
C GLY A 768 -27.06 17.17 18.78
N ILE A 769 -27.22 17.16 20.10
CA ILE A 769 -26.44 16.32 21.02
C ILE A 769 -26.72 14.84 20.77
N ALA A 770 -27.99 14.46 20.66
CA ALA A 770 -28.40 13.08 20.41
C ALA A 770 -27.81 12.55 19.09
N CYS A 771 -27.91 13.31 17.99
CA CYS A 771 -27.29 12.99 16.72
C CYS A 771 -25.76 12.93 16.81
N THR A 772 -25.11 13.85 17.53
CA THR A 772 -23.64 13.81 17.71
C THR A 772 -23.18 12.58 18.49
N VAL A 773 -23.91 12.18 19.55
CA VAL A 773 -23.61 10.95 20.32
C VAL A 773 -23.87 9.71 19.46
N ALA A 774 -25.00 9.65 18.77
CA ALA A 774 -25.30 8.55 17.86
C ALA A 774 -24.27 8.46 16.73
N TYR A 775 -23.80 9.59 16.20
CA TYR A 775 -22.72 9.61 15.21
C TYR A 775 -21.42 9.07 15.80
N TYR A 776 -21.02 9.49 17.00
CA TYR A 776 -19.82 8.97 17.66
C TYR A 776 -19.85 7.44 17.80
N LEU A 777 -21.00 6.88 18.13
CA LEU A 777 -21.16 5.44 18.35
C LEU A 777 -21.28 4.62 17.05
N THR A 778 -21.95 5.15 16.03
CA THR A 778 -22.26 4.42 14.79
C THR A 778 -21.33 4.76 13.64
N ALA A 779 -20.73 5.94 13.67
CA ALA A 779 -19.99 6.56 12.58
C ALA A 779 -20.78 6.66 11.27
N SER A 780 -22.13 6.63 11.33
CA SER A 780 -23.00 6.52 10.16
C SER A 780 -23.84 7.76 9.92
N LEU A 781 -23.79 8.28 8.69
CA LEU A 781 -24.69 9.35 8.23
C LEU A 781 -26.13 8.86 8.12
N TRP A 782 -26.35 7.61 7.70
CA TRP A 782 -27.69 7.05 7.54
C TRP A 782 -28.44 6.96 8.88
N ALA A 783 -27.75 6.50 9.93
CA ALA A 783 -28.34 6.39 11.26
C ALA A 783 -28.79 7.75 11.80
N ILE A 784 -27.92 8.76 11.75
CA ILE A 784 -28.23 10.10 12.28
C ILE A 784 -29.23 10.87 11.41
N ALA A 785 -29.18 10.72 10.08
CA ALA A 785 -30.17 11.29 9.19
C ALA A 785 -31.56 10.67 9.41
N LEU A 786 -31.63 9.38 9.75
CA LEU A 786 -32.89 8.75 10.14
C LEU A 786 -33.41 9.29 11.48
N ILE A 787 -32.57 9.40 12.50
CA ILE A 787 -32.96 9.94 13.82
C ILE A 787 -33.52 11.36 13.65
N HIS A 788 -32.76 12.25 13.00
CA HIS A 788 -33.17 13.63 12.76
C HIS A 788 -34.44 13.67 11.89
N GLY A 789 -34.49 12.90 10.80
CA GLY A 789 -35.62 12.85 9.89
C GLY A 789 -36.92 12.37 10.55
N ILE A 790 -36.86 11.36 11.42
CA ILE A 790 -38.02 10.87 12.17
C ILE A 790 -38.51 11.94 13.15
N VAL A 791 -37.62 12.58 13.90
CA VAL A 791 -37.99 13.63 14.86
C VAL A 791 -38.71 14.79 14.15
N LEU A 792 -38.20 15.24 13.00
CA LEU A 792 -38.84 16.28 12.21
C LEU A 792 -40.19 15.84 11.64
N GLN A 793 -40.30 14.61 11.13
CA GLN A 793 -41.57 14.08 10.62
C GLN A 793 -42.62 14.00 11.71
N VAL A 794 -42.27 13.46 12.88
CA VAL A 794 -43.20 13.35 14.02
C VAL A 794 -43.68 14.74 14.44
N TRP A 795 -42.76 15.70 14.55
CA TRP A 795 -43.09 17.07 14.92
C TRP A 795 -44.00 17.74 13.89
N LEU A 796 -43.64 17.67 12.61
CA LEU A 796 -44.36 18.35 11.53
C LEU A 796 -45.73 17.75 11.24
N PHE A 797 -45.86 16.43 11.32
CA PHE A 797 -47.08 15.71 10.96
C PHE A 797 -48.06 15.55 12.11
N PHE A 798 -47.58 15.35 13.33
CA PHE A 798 -48.43 14.96 14.47
C PHE A 798 -48.39 15.94 15.64
N LEU A 799 -47.36 16.78 15.76
CA LEU A 799 -47.16 17.65 16.93
C LEU A 799 -47.24 19.15 16.60
N ASP A 800 -48.17 19.54 15.72
CA ASP A 800 -48.52 20.92 15.36
C ASP A 800 -47.39 21.73 14.69
N GLY A 801 -46.28 21.07 14.30
CA GLY A 801 -45.13 21.73 13.67
C GLY A 801 -45.45 22.39 12.33
N LYS A 802 -46.27 21.73 11.48
CA LYS A 802 -46.68 22.33 10.20
C LYS A 802 -47.50 23.60 10.38
N ALA A 803 -48.47 23.57 11.29
CA ALA A 803 -49.32 24.73 11.55
C ALA A 803 -48.49 25.94 11.99
N LYS A 804 -47.48 25.72 12.85
CA LYS A 804 -46.58 26.75 13.35
C LYS A 804 -45.64 27.35 12.29
N ILE A 805 -45.26 26.58 11.27
CA ILE A 805 -44.43 27.08 10.15
C ILE A 805 -45.27 27.78 9.08
N SER A 806 -46.54 27.37 8.91
CA SER A 806 -47.46 27.94 7.93
C SER A 806 -48.18 29.20 8.38
N THR A 807 -48.01 29.64 9.63
CA THR A 807 -48.49 30.96 10.05
C THR A 807 -47.58 32.01 9.43
N GLU A 808 -47.99 32.55 8.28
CA GLU A 808 -47.55 33.89 7.89
C GLU A 808 -47.89 34.87 9.03
N PRO A 809 -47.07 35.91 9.28
CA PRO A 809 -47.57 37.12 9.91
C PRO A 809 -48.76 37.68 9.12
#